data_AF-A0A839E2W0-F1
#
_entry.id   AF-A0A839E2W0-F1
#
_cell.length_a   1.000
_cell.length_b   1.000
_cell.length_c   1.000
_cell.angle_alpha   90.00
_cell.angle_beta   90.00
_cell.angle_gamma   90.00
#
_symmetry.space_group_name_H-M   'P 1'
#
loop_
_entity.id
_entity.type
_entity.pdbx_description
1 polymer ?
#
loop_
_entity_poly.entity_id
_entity_poly.type
_entity_poly.pdbx_seq_one_letter_code
_entity_poly.pdbx_strand_id
1 'polypeptide(L)'
;MTSHDLPRPFGSVLVANRGEIACRIIRTLRELGIRSIAVCSDADADARHVALADLALRIGPASAAESYLSVEAVVDAARRSGAEAIHPGYGFLSENAELAAACAEAGIVFVGPSPRALEVMGDKIRAKAHVAERGVPTIPGFGEVGTTDADLVAAADRVGFPLIIKPSAGGGGKGMTVVHKADALPDALAGARRVALKAFGDDTLLLERFIAAPRHIEVQVLADTHGTTVHLGERECSLQRRHQKIIEEAPSPLLDEATRAAIGEAACEVARSVDYAGAGTVEFLVADARRDEFFFMEMNTRLQVEHPVTELVTGVDLVEQQLRIAAGHRLDLPPLRLDGHAIEARLYAEDPASGFLPSTGTVRGLAEASGPGVRVDSALVEGLVVGADYDPMLAKVIAHGPDRATALARLDAALASTRVLGLRTNRAYLRQVLADPDVQAGRLETSLIERIVPASASFDPASSATDAAAAAAAALLEHARRLERAAVGPAARAASAARAASPLWRAPSGFRLGEHRPARYELVDVAAGPEAEPVIVLVSGSPEDATVRLGASEPAAARVSERDGLVTVHLDGTAQTFAAARDGDVLWLQPTAADAGAAIALRVLDRAARAAAHADRRRASGSGIAPGAASPELRATMPGAVVALGAADGDRVEAGQPIVTVEAMKMEHAVLAPHAGVLRLGAAVGDQVRQGQVVARIEPDAEPESAVAGPHETTAAGEPDATAASAPHEGAPA
;
A
#
# COMPACT_ATOMS: atom_id res chain seq x y z
N MET A 1 23.25 -35.86 -1.40
CA MET A 1 22.45 -35.95 -2.64
C MET A 1 21.95 -34.55 -2.94
N THR A 2 22.16 -34.04 -4.14
CA THR A 2 21.52 -32.77 -4.57
C THR A 2 20.02 -33.03 -4.81
N SER A 3 19.16 -32.01 -4.59
CA SER A 3 17.67 -32.09 -4.69
C SER A 3 17.15 -32.84 -5.94
N HIS A 4 17.90 -32.82 -7.05
CA HIS A 4 17.59 -33.48 -8.32
C HIS A 4 17.58 -35.03 -8.33
N ASP A 5 18.13 -35.73 -7.32
CA ASP A 5 18.14 -37.21 -7.29
C ASP A 5 16.93 -37.84 -6.58
N LEU A 6 16.05 -37.03 -5.98
CA LEU A 6 14.86 -37.53 -5.31
C LEU A 6 13.68 -37.60 -6.30
N PRO A 7 12.81 -38.63 -6.22
CA PRO A 7 11.64 -38.72 -7.07
C PRO A 7 10.75 -37.47 -6.89
N ARG A 8 10.14 -37.03 -8.00
CA ARG A 8 9.19 -35.90 -7.99
C ARG A 8 8.03 -36.21 -7.01
N PRO A 9 7.65 -35.27 -6.13
CA PRO A 9 6.60 -35.52 -5.15
C PRO A 9 5.20 -35.64 -5.77
N PHE A 10 4.97 -34.94 -6.89
CA PHE A 10 3.70 -34.94 -7.63
C PHE A 10 3.94 -34.89 -9.14
N GLY A 11 2.96 -35.32 -9.93
CA GLY A 11 2.91 -35.08 -11.37
C GLY A 11 2.39 -33.69 -11.75
N SER A 12 1.42 -33.17 -10.99
CA SER A 12 0.86 -31.83 -11.20
C SER A 12 0.30 -31.20 -9.92
N VAL A 13 0.45 -29.88 -9.80
CA VAL A 13 0.01 -29.10 -8.63
C VAL A 13 -0.73 -27.86 -9.08
N LEU A 14 -1.90 -27.63 -8.51
CA LEU A 14 -2.66 -26.38 -8.67
C LEU A 14 -2.23 -25.38 -7.60
N VAL A 15 -1.93 -24.15 -8.02
CA VAL A 15 -1.60 -23.03 -7.15
C VAL A 15 -2.86 -22.19 -6.95
N ALA A 16 -3.50 -22.32 -5.78
CA ALA A 16 -4.75 -21.64 -5.44
C ALA A 16 -4.50 -20.22 -4.92
N ASN A 17 -3.74 -19.43 -5.68
CA ASN A 17 -3.37 -18.07 -5.33
C ASN A 17 -3.00 -17.25 -6.58
N ARG A 18 -2.64 -15.99 -6.38
CA ARG A 18 -2.25 -15.03 -7.42
C ARG A 18 -0.97 -14.29 -7.09
N GLY A 19 -0.59 -13.35 -7.95
CA GLY A 19 0.48 -12.39 -7.64
C GLY A 19 1.84 -13.05 -7.43
N GLU A 20 2.67 -12.45 -6.59
CA GLU A 20 4.07 -12.87 -6.42
C GLU A 20 4.18 -14.29 -5.87
N ILE A 21 3.32 -14.67 -4.92
CA ILE A 21 3.36 -16.00 -4.30
C ILE A 21 3.03 -17.11 -5.30
N ALA A 22 2.09 -16.88 -6.22
CA ALA A 22 1.82 -17.84 -7.26
C ALA A 22 3.06 -18.02 -8.17
N CYS A 23 3.73 -16.93 -8.54
CA CYS A 23 4.98 -16.98 -9.29
C CYS A 23 6.10 -17.72 -8.52
N ARG A 24 6.23 -17.46 -7.21
CA ARG A 24 7.18 -18.11 -6.30
C ARG A 24 6.97 -19.62 -6.25
N ILE A 25 5.73 -20.09 -6.14
CA ILE A 25 5.41 -21.52 -6.10
C ILE A 25 5.65 -22.17 -7.47
N ILE A 26 5.17 -21.55 -8.56
CA ILE A 26 5.36 -22.05 -9.92
C ILE A 26 6.84 -22.22 -10.26
N ARG A 27 7.70 -21.31 -9.78
CA ARG A 27 9.16 -21.44 -9.93
C ARG A 27 9.70 -22.74 -9.34
N THR A 28 9.38 -23.05 -8.08
CA THR A 28 9.79 -24.32 -7.44
C THR A 28 9.17 -25.53 -8.13
N LEU A 29 7.89 -25.46 -8.53
CA LEU A 29 7.26 -26.56 -9.29
C LEU A 29 8.03 -26.87 -10.58
N ARG A 30 8.43 -25.82 -11.32
CA ARG A 30 9.24 -25.96 -12.54
C ARG A 30 10.62 -26.57 -12.26
N GLU A 31 11.30 -26.13 -11.21
CA GLU A 31 12.62 -26.65 -10.80
C GLU A 31 12.56 -28.14 -10.42
N LEU A 32 11.43 -28.58 -9.85
CA LEU A 32 11.15 -29.97 -9.51
C LEU A 32 10.56 -30.80 -10.67
N GLY A 33 10.34 -30.19 -11.84
CA GLY A 33 9.74 -30.88 -13.00
C GLY A 33 8.27 -31.27 -12.80
N ILE A 34 7.54 -30.53 -11.97
CA ILE A 34 6.11 -30.73 -11.69
C ILE A 34 5.29 -29.81 -12.59
N ARG A 35 4.23 -30.34 -13.22
CA ARG A 35 3.32 -29.53 -14.03
C ARG A 35 2.58 -28.53 -13.14
N SER A 36 2.74 -27.25 -13.44
CA SER A 36 2.15 -26.13 -12.73
C SER A 36 0.78 -25.75 -13.30
N ILE A 37 -0.22 -25.60 -12.44
CA ILE A 37 -1.57 -25.19 -12.82
C ILE A 37 -1.92 -23.93 -12.02
N ALA A 38 -2.18 -22.80 -12.70
CA ALA A 38 -2.65 -21.58 -12.09
C ALA A 38 -4.18 -21.48 -12.12
N VAL A 39 -4.74 -20.67 -11.22
CA VAL A 39 -6.12 -20.17 -11.33
C VAL A 39 -6.13 -18.65 -11.49
N CYS A 40 -7.15 -18.12 -12.15
CA CYS A 40 -7.32 -16.68 -12.33
C CYS A 40 -8.77 -16.23 -12.24
N SER A 41 -8.98 -15.03 -11.71
CA SER A 41 -10.20 -14.26 -11.89
C SER A 41 -10.20 -13.53 -13.24
N ASP A 42 -11.31 -12.90 -13.61
CA ASP A 42 -11.38 -12.01 -14.78
C ASP A 42 -10.37 -10.86 -14.73
N ALA A 43 -10.05 -10.35 -13.53
CA ALA A 43 -9.07 -9.27 -13.36
C ALA A 43 -7.62 -9.73 -13.57
N ASP A 44 -7.34 -11.03 -13.42
CA ASP A 44 -6.00 -11.61 -13.51
C ASP A 44 -5.77 -12.37 -14.83
N ALA A 45 -6.63 -12.23 -15.82
CA ALA A 45 -6.55 -12.98 -17.08
C ALA A 45 -5.17 -12.86 -17.78
N ASP A 46 -4.54 -11.68 -17.67
CA ASP A 46 -3.22 -11.39 -18.25
C ASP A 46 -2.10 -11.30 -17.18
N ALA A 47 -2.34 -11.81 -15.97
CA ALA A 47 -1.38 -11.74 -14.88
C ALA A 47 -0.14 -12.62 -15.12
N ARG A 48 1.00 -12.24 -14.52
CA ARG A 48 2.28 -12.95 -14.72
C ARG A 48 2.22 -14.42 -14.32
N HIS A 49 1.52 -14.78 -13.24
CA HIS A 49 1.42 -16.17 -12.79
C HIS A 49 0.64 -17.06 -13.77
N VAL A 50 -0.34 -16.49 -14.48
CA VAL A 50 -1.08 -17.18 -15.55
C VAL A 50 -0.15 -17.52 -16.70
N ALA A 51 0.68 -16.56 -17.14
CA ALA A 51 1.63 -16.77 -18.22
C ALA A 51 2.79 -17.72 -17.83
N LEU A 52 3.11 -17.84 -16.54
CA LEU A 52 4.17 -18.72 -16.05
C LEU A 52 3.72 -20.19 -15.91
N ALA A 53 2.44 -20.44 -15.66
CA ALA A 53 1.95 -21.80 -15.45
C ALA A 53 1.82 -22.60 -16.76
N ASP A 54 1.88 -23.93 -16.67
CA ASP A 54 1.67 -24.82 -17.83
C ASP A 54 0.20 -24.90 -18.26
N LEU A 55 -0.72 -24.60 -17.33
CA LEU A 55 -2.15 -24.49 -17.55
C LEU A 55 -2.72 -23.43 -16.62
N ALA A 56 -3.72 -22.67 -17.07
CA ALA A 56 -4.47 -21.76 -16.21
C ALA A 56 -5.99 -21.95 -16.39
N LEU A 57 -6.75 -21.86 -15.30
CA LEU A 57 -8.20 -21.96 -15.31
C LEU A 57 -8.85 -20.72 -14.70
N ARG A 58 -9.87 -20.21 -15.40
CA ARG A 58 -10.74 -19.15 -14.86
C ARG A 58 -11.60 -19.72 -13.74
N ILE A 59 -11.63 -19.03 -12.59
CA ILE A 59 -12.39 -19.42 -11.40
C ILE A 59 -13.50 -18.44 -11.00
N GLY A 60 -13.64 -17.29 -11.67
CA GLY A 60 -14.73 -16.36 -11.37
C GLY A 60 -14.48 -14.91 -11.82
N PRO A 61 -15.38 -13.99 -11.44
CA PRO A 61 -15.20 -12.55 -11.64
C PRO A 61 -14.08 -11.99 -10.73
N ALA A 62 -13.79 -10.69 -10.86
CA ALA A 62 -12.73 -10.00 -10.11
C ALA A 62 -12.86 -10.13 -8.58
N SER A 63 -14.11 -10.10 -8.07
CA SER A 63 -14.43 -10.26 -6.65
C SER A 63 -13.77 -11.51 -6.07
N ALA A 64 -12.92 -11.34 -5.06
CA ALA A 64 -12.23 -12.46 -4.41
C ALA A 64 -13.22 -13.44 -3.77
N ALA A 65 -14.32 -12.95 -3.20
CA ALA A 65 -15.38 -13.76 -2.59
C ALA A 65 -15.99 -14.78 -3.57
N GLU A 66 -16.09 -14.38 -4.85
CA GLU A 66 -16.67 -15.20 -5.92
C GLU A 66 -15.58 -15.91 -6.77
N SER A 67 -14.31 -15.78 -6.42
CA SER A 67 -13.17 -16.38 -7.13
C SER A 67 -12.20 -17.07 -6.17
N TYR A 68 -11.10 -16.41 -5.77
CA TYR A 68 -10.03 -17.01 -4.97
C TYR A 68 -10.46 -17.48 -3.57
N LEU A 69 -11.56 -16.96 -3.03
CA LEU A 69 -12.16 -17.40 -1.75
C LEU A 69 -13.27 -18.45 -1.94
N SER A 70 -13.60 -18.83 -3.18
CA SER A 70 -14.59 -19.87 -3.46
C SER A 70 -13.93 -21.25 -3.41
N VAL A 71 -14.16 -21.99 -2.32
CA VAL A 71 -13.71 -23.39 -2.17
C VAL A 71 -14.22 -24.24 -3.34
N GLU A 72 -15.50 -24.07 -3.71
CA GLU A 72 -16.11 -24.81 -4.82
C GLU A 72 -15.37 -24.56 -6.14
N ALA A 73 -15.11 -23.30 -6.49
CA ALA A 73 -14.45 -22.95 -7.75
C ALA A 73 -13.01 -23.46 -7.81
N VAL A 74 -12.26 -23.39 -6.71
CA VAL A 74 -10.89 -23.88 -6.62
C VAL A 74 -10.83 -25.40 -6.75
N VAL A 75 -11.71 -26.13 -6.05
CA VAL A 75 -11.75 -27.59 -6.10
C VAL A 75 -12.25 -28.09 -7.48
N ASP A 76 -13.23 -27.42 -8.10
CA ASP A 76 -13.65 -27.71 -9.47
C ASP A 76 -12.49 -27.54 -10.47
N ALA A 77 -11.74 -26.43 -10.38
CA ALA A 77 -10.59 -26.19 -11.23
C ALA A 77 -9.51 -27.27 -11.08
N ALA A 78 -9.25 -27.72 -9.84
CA ALA A 78 -8.29 -28.80 -9.58
C ALA A 78 -8.75 -30.14 -10.17
N ARG A 79 -10.04 -30.48 -10.03
CA ARG A 79 -10.62 -31.70 -10.64
C ARG A 79 -10.54 -31.67 -12.17
N ARG A 80 -10.94 -30.56 -12.80
CA ARG A 80 -10.95 -30.43 -14.27
C ARG A 80 -9.56 -30.43 -14.89
N SER A 81 -8.56 -29.95 -14.16
CA SER A 81 -7.17 -29.91 -14.61
C SER A 81 -6.39 -31.19 -14.35
N GLY A 82 -6.92 -32.06 -13.47
CA GLY A 82 -6.26 -33.30 -13.03
C GLY A 82 -5.14 -33.06 -12.03
N ALA A 83 -5.21 -31.98 -11.25
CA ALA A 83 -4.21 -31.67 -10.23
C ALA A 83 -4.19 -32.76 -9.14
N GLU A 84 -3.00 -33.21 -8.75
CA GLU A 84 -2.82 -34.18 -7.67
C GLU A 84 -2.80 -33.51 -6.29
N ALA A 85 -2.37 -32.24 -6.25
CA ALA A 85 -2.34 -31.45 -5.04
C ALA A 85 -2.71 -29.98 -5.29
N ILE A 86 -3.18 -29.30 -4.25
CA ILE A 86 -3.41 -27.86 -4.21
C ILE A 86 -2.43 -27.21 -3.24
N HIS A 87 -1.63 -26.27 -3.73
CA HIS A 87 -0.82 -25.39 -2.91
C HIS A 87 -1.53 -24.05 -2.73
N PRO A 88 -1.95 -23.68 -1.51
CA PRO A 88 -2.73 -22.46 -1.30
C PRO A 88 -1.85 -21.21 -1.18
N GLY A 89 -0.55 -21.37 -0.93
CA GLY A 89 0.35 -20.23 -0.68
C GLY A 89 0.04 -19.59 0.66
N TYR A 90 -0.24 -18.29 0.67
CA TYR A 90 -0.63 -17.55 1.87
C TYR A 90 -1.84 -16.65 1.60
N GLY A 91 -2.60 -16.30 2.65
CA GLY A 91 -3.85 -15.58 2.48
C GLY A 91 -4.89 -16.39 1.70
N PHE A 92 -5.98 -15.76 1.30
CA PHE A 92 -7.14 -16.42 0.70
C PHE A 92 -7.57 -17.65 1.51
N LEU A 93 -7.49 -18.86 0.93
CA LEU A 93 -7.93 -20.11 1.53
C LEU A 93 -6.80 -20.90 2.20
N SER A 94 -5.60 -20.31 2.40
CA SER A 94 -4.45 -21.04 2.97
C SER A 94 -4.64 -21.54 4.40
N GLU A 95 -5.52 -20.89 5.16
CA GLU A 95 -5.83 -21.24 6.55
C GLU A 95 -7.28 -21.72 6.69
N ASN A 96 -7.91 -22.11 5.58
CA ASN A 96 -9.31 -22.51 5.54
C ASN A 96 -9.44 -24.03 5.67
N ALA A 97 -10.00 -24.50 6.79
CA ALA A 97 -10.21 -25.91 7.07
C ALA A 97 -11.20 -26.58 6.09
N GLU A 98 -12.18 -25.84 5.58
CA GLU A 98 -13.17 -26.34 4.60
C GLU A 98 -12.50 -26.71 3.27
N LEU A 99 -11.53 -25.92 2.80
CA LEU A 99 -10.75 -26.24 1.61
C LEU A 99 -9.95 -27.53 1.82
N ALA A 100 -9.27 -27.66 2.96
CA ALA A 100 -8.50 -28.87 3.27
C ALA A 100 -9.40 -30.12 3.32
N ALA A 101 -10.59 -30.01 3.92
CA ALA A 101 -11.59 -31.08 3.93
C ALA A 101 -12.12 -31.41 2.51
N ALA A 102 -12.48 -30.39 1.73
CA ALA A 102 -12.96 -30.57 0.35
C ALA A 102 -11.90 -31.18 -0.58
N CYS A 103 -10.61 -30.87 -0.36
CA CYS A 103 -9.50 -31.52 -1.04
C CYS A 103 -9.46 -33.02 -0.73
N ALA A 104 -9.56 -33.39 0.55
CA ALA A 104 -9.57 -34.79 0.98
C ALA A 104 -10.76 -35.57 0.38
N GLU A 105 -11.95 -34.99 0.36
CA GLU A 105 -13.14 -35.57 -0.28
C GLU A 105 -12.97 -35.73 -1.80
N ALA A 106 -12.21 -34.85 -2.44
CA ALA A 106 -11.89 -34.91 -3.86
C ALA A 106 -10.71 -35.84 -4.21
N GLY A 107 -10.03 -36.43 -3.21
CA GLY A 107 -8.80 -37.19 -3.42
C GLY A 107 -7.62 -36.34 -3.88
N ILE A 108 -7.61 -35.05 -3.53
CA ILE A 108 -6.57 -34.08 -3.86
C ILE A 108 -5.78 -33.77 -2.58
N VAL A 109 -4.45 -33.76 -2.67
CA VAL A 109 -3.62 -33.44 -1.50
C VAL A 109 -3.63 -31.94 -1.24
N PHE A 110 -3.99 -31.53 -0.03
CA PHE A 110 -3.80 -30.15 0.42
C PHE A 110 -2.35 -29.97 0.89
N VAL A 111 -1.59 -29.07 0.25
CA VAL A 111 -0.20 -28.79 0.62
C VAL A 111 -0.19 -27.79 1.80
N GLY A 112 -0.39 -28.33 2.99
CA GLY A 112 -0.49 -27.57 4.23
C GLY A 112 -0.80 -28.49 5.42
N PRO A 113 -1.13 -27.91 6.58
CA PRO A 113 -1.44 -28.69 7.78
C PRO A 113 -2.82 -29.37 7.69
N SER A 114 -3.09 -30.24 8.67
CA SER A 114 -4.36 -30.96 8.77
C SER A 114 -5.54 -30.01 9.12
N PRO A 115 -6.79 -30.37 8.75
CA PRO A 115 -7.98 -29.58 9.15
C PRO A 115 -8.06 -29.33 10.66
N ARG A 116 -7.70 -30.32 11.48
CA ARG A 116 -7.64 -30.17 12.94
C ARG A 116 -6.66 -29.08 13.37
N ALA A 117 -5.45 -29.05 12.78
CA ALA A 117 -4.47 -28.03 13.11
C ALA A 117 -4.94 -26.63 12.69
N LEU A 118 -5.58 -26.51 11.53
CA LEU A 118 -6.20 -25.27 11.05
C LEU A 118 -7.29 -24.77 12.02
N GLU A 119 -8.18 -25.66 12.47
CA GLU A 119 -9.27 -25.30 13.39
C GLU A 119 -8.78 -24.92 14.79
N VAL A 120 -7.83 -25.68 15.35
CA VAL A 120 -7.33 -25.42 16.71
C VAL A 120 -6.54 -24.13 16.78
N MET A 121 -5.70 -23.86 15.77
CA MET A 121 -4.84 -22.68 15.76
C MET A 121 -5.52 -21.43 15.18
N GLY A 122 -6.64 -21.58 14.47
CA GLY A 122 -7.42 -20.45 13.94
C GLY A 122 -8.22 -19.67 14.98
N ASP A 123 -8.50 -20.26 16.15
CA ASP A 123 -9.17 -19.59 17.28
C ASP A 123 -8.13 -19.22 18.36
N LYS A 124 -7.98 -17.93 18.64
CA LYS A 124 -6.95 -17.42 19.57
C LYS A 124 -7.11 -17.93 20.99
N ILE A 125 -8.35 -18.08 21.47
CA ILE A 125 -8.62 -18.54 22.83
C ILE A 125 -8.24 -20.02 22.94
N ARG A 126 -8.70 -20.83 21.97
CA ARG A 126 -8.39 -22.26 21.91
C ARG A 126 -6.90 -22.50 21.72
N ALA A 127 -6.26 -21.79 20.80
CA ALA A 127 -4.83 -21.89 20.55
C ALA A 127 -4.02 -21.59 21.81
N LYS A 128 -4.34 -20.52 22.54
CA LYS A 128 -3.62 -20.15 23.77
C LYS A 128 -3.81 -21.16 24.90
N ALA A 129 -5.04 -21.60 25.14
CA ALA A 129 -5.31 -22.63 26.15
C ALA A 129 -4.53 -23.91 25.83
N HIS A 130 -4.61 -24.37 24.59
CA HIS A 130 -3.94 -25.58 24.09
C HIS A 130 -2.41 -25.51 24.21
N VAL A 131 -1.82 -24.35 23.88
CA VAL A 131 -0.38 -24.11 23.95
C VAL A 131 0.11 -23.94 25.40
N ALA A 132 -0.68 -23.32 26.27
CA ALA A 132 -0.34 -23.16 27.68
C ALA A 132 -0.26 -24.51 28.42
N GLU A 133 -1.13 -25.47 28.08
CA GLU A 133 -1.09 -26.84 28.63
C GLU A 133 0.22 -27.58 28.30
N ARG A 134 0.93 -27.14 27.26
CA ARG A 134 2.23 -27.68 26.82
C ARG A 134 3.43 -26.98 27.46
N GLY A 135 3.19 -26.04 28.38
CA GLY A 135 4.25 -25.31 29.08
C GLY A 135 4.91 -24.20 28.26
N VAL A 136 4.35 -23.84 27.10
CA VAL A 136 4.83 -22.71 26.31
C VAL A 136 4.32 -21.41 26.96
N PRO A 137 5.20 -20.42 27.21
CA PRO A 137 4.78 -19.15 27.82
C PRO A 137 3.72 -18.42 26.99
N THR A 138 2.59 -18.08 27.59
CA THR A 138 1.54 -17.25 26.98
C THR A 138 1.41 -15.93 27.72
N ILE A 139 0.94 -14.88 27.02
CA ILE A 139 0.70 -13.58 27.65
C ILE A 139 -0.38 -13.76 28.73
N PRO A 140 -0.15 -13.33 29.98
CA PRO A 140 -1.18 -13.34 31.00
C PRO A 140 -2.43 -12.62 30.51
N GLY A 141 -3.58 -13.29 30.58
CA GLY A 141 -4.83 -12.77 30.06
C GLY A 141 -6.06 -13.48 30.61
N PHE A 142 -7.22 -13.00 30.22
CA PHE A 142 -8.52 -13.54 30.58
C PHE A 142 -9.54 -13.30 29.45
N GLY A 143 -10.24 -14.35 29.04
CA GLY A 143 -11.31 -14.27 28.05
C GLY A 143 -11.70 -15.65 27.56
N GLU A 144 -12.97 -15.99 27.71
CA GLU A 144 -13.59 -17.20 27.19
C GLU A 144 -14.89 -16.86 26.44
N VAL A 145 -15.38 -17.77 25.60
CA VAL A 145 -16.68 -17.58 24.94
C VAL A 145 -17.78 -17.41 26.00
N GLY A 146 -18.58 -16.36 25.87
CA GLY A 146 -19.65 -16.03 26.81
C GLY A 146 -19.24 -15.12 27.98
N THR A 147 -17.99 -14.64 28.03
CA THR A 147 -17.52 -13.72 29.07
C THR A 147 -18.23 -12.36 28.97
N THR A 148 -18.79 -11.88 30.09
CA THR A 148 -19.45 -10.57 30.16
C THR A 148 -18.46 -9.44 30.46
N ASP A 149 -18.85 -8.19 30.20
CA ASP A 149 -18.00 -7.02 30.54
C ASP A 149 -17.72 -6.92 32.05
N ALA A 150 -18.67 -7.35 32.88
CA ALA A 150 -18.47 -7.41 34.33
C ALA A 150 -17.38 -8.41 34.73
N ASP A 151 -17.32 -9.56 34.05
CA ASP A 151 -16.28 -10.57 34.28
C ASP A 151 -14.91 -10.07 33.83
N LEU A 152 -14.84 -9.40 32.67
CA LEU A 152 -13.59 -8.80 32.17
C LEU A 152 -13.10 -7.71 33.14
N VAL A 153 -13.97 -6.83 33.63
CA VAL A 153 -13.63 -5.81 34.62
C VAL A 153 -13.13 -6.45 35.93
N ALA A 154 -13.77 -7.50 36.42
CA ALA A 154 -13.34 -8.21 37.63
C ALA A 154 -11.98 -8.92 37.46
N ALA A 155 -11.65 -9.35 36.25
CA ALA A 155 -10.37 -9.99 35.94
C ALA A 155 -9.22 -9.00 35.69
N ALA A 156 -9.52 -7.72 35.42
CA ALA A 156 -8.54 -6.73 34.98
C ALA A 156 -7.38 -6.54 35.97
N ASP A 157 -7.66 -6.51 37.28
CA ASP A 157 -6.63 -6.37 38.31
C ASP A 157 -5.67 -7.57 38.36
N ARG A 158 -6.18 -8.77 38.04
CA ARG A 158 -5.36 -9.99 37.95
C ARG A 158 -4.50 -10.00 36.69
N VAL A 159 -5.00 -9.48 35.57
CA VAL A 159 -4.24 -9.33 34.32
C VAL A 159 -3.16 -8.25 34.47
N GLY A 160 -3.49 -7.15 35.15
CA GLY A 160 -2.60 -6.04 35.48
C GLY A 160 -2.58 -4.96 34.39
N PHE A 161 -2.60 -3.69 34.83
CA PHE A 161 -2.49 -2.53 33.94
C PHE A 161 -1.01 -2.13 33.69
N PRO A 162 -0.67 -1.58 32.50
CA PRO A 162 -1.55 -1.42 31.34
C PRO A 162 -1.94 -2.79 30.74
N LEU A 163 -3.16 -2.87 30.24
CA LEU A 163 -3.71 -4.04 29.57
C LEU A 163 -4.19 -3.68 28.16
N ILE A 164 -4.45 -4.69 27.34
CA ILE A 164 -5.01 -4.53 26.00
C ILE A 164 -6.28 -5.38 25.87
N ILE A 165 -7.34 -4.76 25.34
CA ILE A 165 -8.56 -5.44 24.93
C ILE A 165 -8.33 -5.94 23.51
N LYS A 166 -8.62 -7.22 23.25
CA LYS A 166 -8.54 -7.81 21.92
C LYS A 166 -9.84 -8.52 21.58
N PRO A 167 -10.35 -8.39 20.34
CA PRO A 167 -11.37 -9.28 19.82
C PRO A 167 -10.83 -10.72 19.68
N SER A 168 -11.69 -11.71 19.96
CA SER A 168 -11.36 -13.14 19.78
C SER A 168 -11.20 -13.48 18.29
N ALA A 169 -12.15 -13.01 17.47
CA ALA A 169 -12.11 -13.13 16.02
C ALA A 169 -11.29 -11.99 15.38
N GLY A 170 -10.61 -12.29 14.26
CA GLY A 170 -9.94 -11.32 13.41
C GLY A 170 -8.42 -11.21 13.57
N GLY A 171 -7.74 -10.79 12.50
CA GLY A 171 -6.29 -10.57 12.42
C GLY A 171 -5.91 -9.08 12.28
N GLY A 172 -4.61 -8.77 12.36
CA GLY A 172 -4.10 -7.42 12.02
C GLY A 172 -4.50 -6.31 12.99
N GLY A 173 -4.74 -6.62 14.26
CA GLY A 173 -4.97 -5.65 15.35
C GLY A 173 -6.21 -4.74 15.24
N LYS A 174 -7.08 -4.96 14.25
CA LYS A 174 -8.36 -4.25 14.12
C LYS A 174 -9.23 -4.51 15.36
N GLY A 175 -9.61 -3.44 16.06
CA GLY A 175 -10.41 -3.49 17.29
C GLY A 175 -9.62 -3.67 18.59
N MET A 176 -8.28 -3.64 18.55
CA MET A 176 -7.46 -3.67 19.77
C MET A 176 -7.42 -2.29 20.44
N THR A 177 -7.60 -2.26 21.76
CA THR A 177 -7.57 -1.01 22.54
C THR A 177 -6.71 -1.18 23.78
N VAL A 178 -5.69 -0.34 23.93
CA VAL A 178 -4.84 -0.32 25.15
C VAL A 178 -5.54 0.49 26.23
N VAL A 179 -5.61 -0.07 27.42
CA VAL A 179 -6.20 0.55 28.60
C VAL A 179 -5.14 0.66 29.69
N HIS A 180 -4.86 1.90 30.10
CA HIS A 180 -3.79 2.19 31.06
C HIS A 180 -4.26 2.17 32.53
N LYS A 181 -5.56 2.33 32.78
CA LYS A 181 -6.13 2.48 34.12
C LYS A 181 -7.54 1.87 34.18
N ALA A 182 -7.95 1.43 35.37
CA ALA A 182 -9.20 0.72 35.60
C ALA A 182 -10.46 1.57 35.30
N ASP A 183 -10.40 2.88 35.53
CA ASP A 183 -11.51 3.82 35.27
C ASP A 183 -11.90 3.92 33.80
N ALA A 184 -10.94 3.73 32.89
CA ALA A 184 -11.17 3.76 31.44
C ALA A 184 -11.68 2.43 30.85
N LEU A 185 -11.65 1.33 31.60
CA LEU A 185 -11.93 -0.01 31.08
C LEU A 185 -13.38 -0.19 30.62
N PRO A 186 -14.43 0.24 31.35
CA PRO A 186 -15.82 0.01 30.93
C PRO A 186 -16.16 0.64 29.57
N ASP A 187 -15.75 1.90 29.36
CA ASP A 187 -16.00 2.61 28.10
C ASP A 187 -15.21 1.98 26.94
N ALA A 188 -13.98 1.56 27.21
CA ALA A 188 -13.13 0.89 26.22
C ALA A 188 -13.71 -0.48 25.80
N LEU A 189 -14.28 -1.27 26.72
CA LEU A 189 -14.95 -2.53 26.41
C LEU A 189 -16.17 -2.32 25.53
N ALA A 190 -17.02 -1.35 25.87
CA ALA A 190 -18.20 -1.02 25.07
C ALA A 190 -17.82 -0.56 23.65
N GLY A 191 -16.74 0.22 23.52
CA GLY A 191 -16.16 0.60 22.22
C GLY A 191 -15.65 -0.60 21.43
N ALA A 192 -14.85 -1.45 22.08
CA ALA A 192 -14.26 -2.63 21.46
C ALA A 192 -15.31 -3.62 20.96
N ARG A 193 -16.39 -3.88 21.73
CA ARG A 193 -17.49 -4.76 21.28
C ARG A 193 -18.18 -4.25 20.03
N ARG A 194 -18.47 -2.95 19.96
CA ARG A 194 -19.09 -2.35 18.76
C ARG A 194 -18.21 -2.54 17.53
N VAL A 195 -16.90 -2.35 17.69
CA VAL A 195 -15.94 -2.57 16.60
C VAL A 195 -15.86 -4.05 16.23
N ALA A 196 -15.76 -4.96 17.21
CA ALA A 196 -15.68 -6.39 16.99
C ALA A 196 -16.92 -6.94 16.27
N LEU A 197 -18.12 -6.60 16.75
CA LEU A 197 -19.38 -7.02 16.13
C LEU A 197 -19.50 -6.49 14.70
N LYS A 198 -19.14 -5.23 14.47
CA LYS A 198 -19.19 -4.63 13.12
C LYS A 198 -18.16 -5.26 12.17
N ALA A 199 -16.95 -5.55 12.67
CA ALA A 199 -15.85 -6.01 11.83
C ALA A 199 -15.85 -7.53 11.60
N PHE A 200 -16.32 -8.31 12.57
CA PHE A 200 -16.16 -9.77 12.60
C PHE A 200 -17.47 -10.52 12.85
N GLY A 201 -18.57 -9.85 13.16
CA GLY A 201 -19.83 -10.50 13.54
C GLY A 201 -19.78 -11.25 14.87
N ASP A 202 -18.68 -11.13 15.62
CA ASP A 202 -18.41 -11.74 16.91
C ASP A 202 -18.00 -10.65 17.89
N ASP A 203 -18.69 -10.58 19.03
CA ASP A 203 -18.41 -9.60 20.09
C ASP A 203 -17.57 -10.17 21.22
N THR A 204 -17.07 -11.39 21.10
CA THR A 204 -16.19 -12.02 22.08
C THR A 204 -14.89 -11.22 22.22
N LEU A 205 -14.61 -10.77 23.44
CA LEU A 205 -13.40 -10.00 23.80
C LEU A 205 -12.56 -10.76 24.82
N LEU A 206 -11.26 -10.48 24.82
CA LEU A 206 -10.31 -10.94 25.81
C LEU A 206 -9.43 -9.77 26.31
N LEU A 207 -8.96 -9.88 27.54
CA LEU A 207 -7.97 -8.99 28.14
C LEU A 207 -6.60 -9.66 28.17
N GLU A 208 -5.56 -8.92 27.82
CA GLU A 208 -4.17 -9.36 27.95
C GLU A 208 -3.33 -8.28 28.60
N ARG A 209 -2.29 -8.69 29.32
CA ARG A 209 -1.27 -7.76 29.80
C ARG A 209 -0.62 -7.07 28.61
N PHE A 210 -0.55 -5.74 28.64
CA PHE A 210 0.11 -4.98 27.59
C PHE A 210 1.63 -5.05 27.78
N ILE A 211 2.34 -5.52 26.76
CA ILE A 211 3.80 -5.54 26.74
C ILE A 211 4.28 -4.23 26.10
N ALA A 212 4.98 -3.41 26.88
CA ALA A 212 5.55 -2.16 26.38
C ALA A 212 6.80 -2.42 25.52
N ALA A 213 6.96 -1.63 24.45
CA ALA A 213 8.05 -1.76 23.47
C ALA A 213 8.31 -3.22 23.03
N PRO A 214 7.28 -3.97 22.58
CA PRO A 214 7.46 -5.36 22.24
C PRO A 214 8.21 -5.48 20.92
N ARG A 215 9.00 -6.55 20.81
CA ARG A 215 9.66 -7.00 19.60
C ARG A 215 8.82 -8.15 19.04
N HIS A 216 8.43 -8.06 17.77
CA HIS A 216 7.66 -9.10 17.11
C HIS A 216 8.64 -10.10 16.48
N ILE A 217 8.82 -11.24 17.14
CA ILE A 217 9.72 -12.30 16.70
C ILE A 217 8.90 -13.53 16.35
N GLU A 218 9.24 -14.19 15.25
CA GLU A 218 8.53 -15.37 14.81
C GLU A 218 9.49 -16.49 14.40
N VAL A 219 9.08 -17.73 14.60
CA VAL A 219 9.92 -18.90 14.34
C VAL A 219 9.34 -19.71 13.19
N GLN A 220 10.16 -19.98 12.18
CA GLN A 220 9.81 -20.89 11.10
C GLN A 220 9.87 -22.33 11.61
N VAL A 221 8.77 -23.08 11.47
CA VAL A 221 8.74 -24.52 11.76
C VAL A 221 8.47 -25.32 10.48
N LEU A 222 9.06 -26.51 10.41
CA LEU A 222 8.72 -27.57 9.47
C LEU A 222 8.41 -28.84 10.26
N ALA A 223 7.33 -29.52 9.90
CA ALA A 223 6.95 -30.79 10.50
C ALA A 223 6.49 -31.78 9.44
N ASP A 224 6.88 -33.05 9.56
CA ASP A 224 6.41 -34.13 8.69
C ASP A 224 5.33 -34.98 9.37
N THR A 225 4.70 -35.87 8.59
CA THR A 225 3.71 -36.82 9.10
C THR A 225 4.32 -38.05 9.78
N HIS A 226 5.64 -38.06 10.00
CA HIS A 226 6.40 -39.14 10.63
C HIS A 226 6.88 -38.77 12.05
N GLY A 227 6.42 -37.63 12.57
CA GLY A 227 6.72 -37.15 13.92
C GLY A 227 7.98 -36.28 14.02
N THR A 228 8.61 -35.93 12.90
CA THR A 228 9.75 -35.01 12.89
C THR A 228 9.25 -33.57 12.91
N THR A 229 9.77 -32.74 13.81
CA THR A 229 9.50 -31.30 13.86
C THR A 229 10.80 -30.56 14.15
N VAL A 230 11.13 -29.58 13.30
CA VAL A 230 12.32 -28.75 13.42
C VAL A 230 11.97 -27.28 13.22
N HIS A 231 12.80 -26.39 13.78
CA HIS A 231 12.75 -24.96 13.47
C HIS A 231 13.89 -24.56 12.54
N LEU A 232 13.67 -23.53 11.73
CA LEU A 232 14.63 -22.99 10.77
C LEU A 232 15.10 -21.58 11.16
N GLY A 233 15.27 -21.37 12.46
CA GLY A 233 15.57 -20.07 13.06
C GLY A 233 14.36 -19.14 13.13
N GLU A 234 14.63 -17.91 13.55
CA GLU A 234 13.64 -16.86 13.77
C GLU A 234 13.75 -15.72 12.75
N ARG A 235 12.67 -14.96 12.64
CA ARG A 235 12.58 -13.68 11.93
C ARG A 235 12.12 -12.60 12.89
N GLU A 236 12.66 -11.40 12.72
CA GLU A 236 12.19 -10.20 13.39
C GLU A 236 11.34 -9.37 12.43
N CYS A 237 10.07 -9.19 12.78
CA CYS A 237 9.06 -8.50 11.98
C CYS A 237 8.51 -7.26 12.71
N SER A 238 9.31 -6.68 13.60
CA SER A 238 8.88 -5.57 14.47
C SER A 238 8.52 -4.30 13.68
N LEU A 239 9.14 -4.07 12.52
CA LEU A 239 8.88 -2.89 11.68
C LEU A 239 7.57 -3.06 10.89
N GLN A 240 6.46 -2.80 11.57
CA GLN A 240 5.11 -2.99 11.05
C GLN A 240 4.25 -1.73 11.27
N ARG A 241 3.49 -1.31 10.26
CA ARG A 241 2.62 -0.14 10.31
C ARG A 241 1.17 -0.60 10.44
N ARG A 242 0.44 -0.17 11.47
CA ARG A 242 -0.96 -0.59 11.70
C ARG A 242 -1.13 -2.12 11.55
N HIS A 243 -0.19 -2.87 12.11
CA HIS A 243 -0.11 -4.34 12.05
C HIS A 243 0.17 -4.96 10.67
N GLN A 244 0.51 -4.15 9.66
CA GLN A 244 1.06 -4.62 8.38
C GLN A 244 2.58 -4.65 8.46
N LYS A 245 3.20 -5.83 8.32
CA LYS A 245 4.67 -5.99 8.30
C LYS A 245 5.25 -5.29 7.06
N ILE A 246 6.32 -4.52 7.23
CA ILE A 246 6.94 -3.70 6.16
C ILE A 246 8.39 -4.11 5.90
N ILE A 247 9.16 -4.32 6.98
CA ILE A 247 10.55 -4.80 6.94
C ILE A 247 10.67 -6.00 7.87
N GLU A 248 11.29 -7.06 7.37
CA GLU A 248 11.52 -8.32 8.08
C GLU A 248 12.99 -8.72 7.96
N GLU A 249 13.55 -9.30 9.01
CA GLU A 249 14.94 -9.74 8.97
C GLU A 249 15.18 -11.08 9.67
N ALA A 250 16.17 -11.83 9.19
CA ALA A 250 16.60 -13.10 9.76
C ALA A 250 18.14 -13.16 9.82
N PRO A 251 18.75 -13.61 10.93
CA PRO A 251 18.13 -13.80 12.26
C PRO A 251 17.73 -12.45 12.91
N SER A 252 17.13 -12.51 14.11
CA SER A 252 16.83 -11.29 14.88
C SER A 252 18.12 -10.68 15.47
N PRO A 253 18.36 -9.37 15.35
CA PRO A 253 19.44 -8.67 16.06
C PRO A 253 19.27 -8.63 17.59
N LEU A 254 18.08 -8.96 18.13
CA LEU A 254 17.82 -8.93 19.57
C LEU A 254 18.33 -10.19 20.28
N LEU A 255 18.10 -11.35 19.68
CA LEU A 255 18.22 -12.64 20.36
C LEU A 255 19.65 -13.16 20.39
N ASP A 256 20.07 -13.59 21.59
CA ASP A 256 21.27 -14.41 21.75
C ASP A 256 20.96 -15.90 21.44
N GLU A 257 22.01 -16.73 21.44
CA GLU A 257 21.89 -18.13 21.05
C GLU A 257 21.04 -18.96 22.02
N ALA A 258 21.11 -18.67 23.32
CA ALA A 258 20.34 -19.38 24.33
C ALA A 258 18.83 -19.09 24.19
N THR A 259 18.48 -17.82 24.01
CA THR A 259 17.10 -17.39 23.81
C THR A 259 16.56 -17.90 22.48
N ARG A 260 17.38 -17.88 21.41
CA ARG A 260 17.04 -18.46 20.10
C ARG A 260 16.74 -19.96 20.17
N ALA A 261 17.55 -20.72 20.91
CA ALA A 261 17.28 -22.13 21.13
C ALA A 261 15.98 -22.36 21.93
N ALA A 262 15.74 -21.56 22.97
CA ALA A 262 14.55 -21.67 23.81
C ALA A 262 13.25 -21.35 23.04
N ILE A 263 13.24 -20.25 22.27
CA ILE A 263 12.07 -19.87 21.46
C ILE A 263 11.86 -20.85 20.29
N GLY A 264 12.95 -21.37 19.72
CA GLY A 264 12.93 -22.40 18.68
C GLY A 264 12.28 -23.70 19.15
N GLU A 265 12.66 -24.17 20.34
CA GLU A 265 12.06 -25.38 20.93
C GLU A 265 10.61 -25.14 21.34
N ALA A 266 10.30 -23.97 21.91
CA ALA A 266 8.92 -23.61 22.22
C ALA A 266 8.03 -23.62 20.97
N ALA A 267 8.51 -23.09 19.85
CA ALA A 267 7.79 -23.14 18.56
C ALA A 267 7.60 -24.58 18.05
N CYS A 268 8.61 -25.44 18.20
CA CYS A 268 8.47 -26.85 17.85
C CYS A 268 7.42 -27.55 18.74
N GLU A 269 7.37 -27.22 20.03
CA GLU A 269 6.36 -27.79 20.93
C GLU A 269 4.94 -27.32 20.58
N VAL A 270 4.77 -26.05 20.19
CA VAL A 270 3.50 -25.56 19.63
C VAL A 270 3.08 -26.40 18.42
N ALA A 271 3.97 -26.65 17.47
CA ALA A 271 3.68 -27.45 16.29
C ALA A 271 3.35 -28.92 16.64
N ARG A 272 4.12 -29.55 17.54
CA ARG A 272 3.86 -30.93 18.00
C ARG A 272 2.51 -31.04 18.71
N SER A 273 2.08 -30.00 19.42
CA SER A 273 0.84 -30.02 20.20
C SER A 273 -0.41 -30.27 19.34
N VAL A 274 -0.38 -29.94 18.05
CA VAL A 274 -1.49 -30.09 17.10
C VAL A 274 -1.19 -31.09 15.98
N ASP A 275 -0.16 -31.92 16.15
CA ASP A 275 0.28 -32.88 15.13
C ASP A 275 0.50 -32.17 13.77
N TYR A 276 1.16 -31.01 13.81
CA TYR A 276 1.32 -30.14 12.65
C TYR A 276 2.09 -30.83 11.52
N ALA A 277 1.76 -30.48 10.27
CA ALA A 277 2.46 -30.95 9.08
C ALA A 277 2.63 -29.82 8.06
N GLY A 278 3.76 -29.80 7.36
CA GLY A 278 4.13 -28.77 6.40
C GLY A 278 4.92 -27.64 7.04
N ALA A 279 4.83 -26.45 6.44
CA ALA A 279 5.44 -25.23 6.97
C ALA A 279 4.44 -24.42 7.80
N GLY A 280 4.91 -23.88 8.91
CA GLY A 280 4.13 -23.01 9.78
C GLY A 280 5.02 -21.96 10.42
N THR A 281 4.41 -20.95 11.03
CA THR A 281 5.16 -19.93 11.76
C THR A 281 4.50 -19.67 13.09
N VAL A 282 5.29 -19.74 14.16
CA VAL A 282 4.86 -19.43 15.52
C VAL A 282 5.31 -18.03 15.85
N GLU A 283 4.36 -17.13 16.11
CA GLU A 283 4.63 -15.73 16.41
C GLU A 283 4.71 -15.50 17.93
N PHE A 284 5.70 -14.73 18.35
CA PHE A 284 5.98 -14.38 19.73
C PHE A 284 6.14 -12.87 19.91
N LEU A 285 5.79 -12.40 21.10
CA LEU A 285 6.19 -11.09 21.60
C LEU A 285 7.33 -11.24 22.59
N VAL A 286 8.45 -10.57 22.32
CA VAL A 286 9.63 -10.53 23.21
C VAL A 286 9.72 -9.14 23.82
N ALA A 287 9.88 -9.06 25.13
CA ALA A 287 10.08 -7.77 25.79
C ALA A 287 11.52 -7.28 25.57
N ASP A 288 11.72 -6.10 24.99
CA ASP A 288 13.07 -5.57 24.68
C ASP A 288 13.96 -5.47 25.93
N ALA A 289 13.37 -5.10 27.07
CA ALA A 289 14.05 -4.98 28.36
C ALA A 289 14.36 -6.33 29.06
N ARG A 290 13.65 -7.40 28.70
CA ARG A 290 13.80 -8.76 29.26
C ARG A 290 13.73 -9.78 28.14
N ARG A 291 14.87 -9.98 27.48
CA ARG A 291 14.98 -10.80 26.27
C ARG A 291 14.67 -12.28 26.51
N ASP A 292 14.82 -12.74 27.74
CA ASP A 292 14.46 -14.07 28.21
C ASP A 292 12.94 -14.27 28.40
N GLU A 293 12.16 -13.18 28.40
CA GLU A 293 10.71 -13.20 28.53
C GLU A 293 10.06 -13.05 27.13
N PHE A 294 9.72 -14.19 26.53
CA PHE A 294 8.93 -14.27 25.30
C PHE A 294 7.56 -14.89 25.56
N PHE A 295 6.57 -14.50 24.76
CA PHE A 295 5.21 -14.97 24.89
C PHE A 295 4.61 -15.37 23.55
N PHE A 296 4.01 -16.55 23.50
CA PHE A 296 3.23 -17.02 22.36
C PHE A 296 2.08 -16.04 22.07
N MET A 297 1.99 -15.62 20.81
CA MET A 297 0.93 -14.76 20.31
C MET A 297 -0.09 -15.58 19.52
N GLU A 298 0.36 -16.20 18.44
CA GLU A 298 -0.45 -17.05 17.56
C GLU A 298 0.44 -17.97 16.70
N MET A 299 -0.16 -18.94 16.03
CA MET A 299 0.51 -19.76 15.02
C MET A 299 -0.19 -19.56 13.68
N ASN A 300 0.55 -19.05 12.70
CA ASN A 300 0.07 -18.95 11.33
C ASN A 300 0.30 -20.30 10.64
N THR A 301 -0.81 -20.90 10.18
CA THR A 301 -0.85 -22.30 9.76
C THR A 301 -0.59 -22.45 8.25
N ARG A 302 0.40 -21.69 7.77
CA ARG A 302 0.72 -21.50 6.36
C ARG A 302 2.18 -21.09 6.17
N LEU A 303 2.60 -21.03 4.91
CA LEU A 303 3.82 -20.32 4.54
C LEU A 303 3.65 -18.82 4.88
N GLN A 304 4.68 -18.19 5.44
CA GLN A 304 4.68 -16.73 5.65
C GLN A 304 5.14 -15.98 4.40
N VAL A 305 4.75 -14.71 4.30
CA VAL A 305 5.11 -13.87 3.16
C VAL A 305 6.64 -13.68 3.10
N GLU A 306 7.19 -13.41 4.27
CA GLU A 306 8.59 -13.14 4.65
C GLU A 306 9.45 -14.41 4.78
N HIS A 307 8.96 -15.57 4.35
CA HIS A 307 9.76 -16.79 4.30
C HIS A 307 11.11 -16.65 3.53
N PRO A 308 11.29 -15.78 2.50
CA PRO A 308 12.56 -15.66 1.80
C PRO A 308 13.76 -15.28 2.67
N VAL A 309 13.57 -14.49 3.74
CA VAL A 309 14.70 -14.19 4.64
C VAL A 309 15.20 -15.44 5.36
N THR A 310 14.30 -16.36 5.72
CA THR A 310 14.66 -17.67 6.27
C THR A 310 15.37 -18.53 5.23
N GLU A 311 14.86 -18.57 3.99
CA GLU A 311 15.49 -19.36 2.92
C GLU A 311 16.93 -18.90 2.64
N LEU A 312 17.18 -17.58 2.63
CA LEU A 312 18.50 -17.04 2.33
C LEU A 312 19.55 -17.31 3.42
N VAL A 313 19.16 -17.39 4.70
CA VAL A 313 20.10 -17.71 5.79
C VAL A 313 20.24 -19.20 6.05
N THR A 314 19.27 -20.02 5.65
CA THR A 314 19.31 -21.48 5.87
C THR A 314 19.71 -22.28 4.63
N GLY A 315 19.50 -21.74 3.43
CA GLY A 315 19.65 -22.46 2.17
C GLY A 315 18.54 -23.48 1.89
N VAL A 316 17.42 -23.45 2.63
CA VAL A 316 16.29 -24.37 2.47
C VAL A 316 15.20 -23.72 1.63
N ASP A 317 14.79 -24.34 0.53
CA ASP A 317 13.55 -23.96 -0.18
C ASP A 317 12.34 -24.50 0.59
N LEU A 318 11.57 -23.60 1.20
CA LEU A 318 10.44 -23.96 2.04
C LEU A 318 9.26 -24.50 1.23
N VAL A 319 9.05 -24.01 0.00
CA VAL A 319 8.01 -24.52 -0.90
C VAL A 319 8.35 -25.94 -1.34
N GLU A 320 9.63 -26.23 -1.61
CA GLU A 320 10.07 -27.61 -1.90
C GLU A 320 9.76 -28.53 -0.73
N GLN A 321 10.11 -28.13 0.50
CA GLN A 321 9.84 -28.95 1.69
C GLN A 321 8.34 -29.15 1.93
N GLN A 322 7.51 -28.12 1.73
CA GLN A 322 6.05 -28.27 1.81
C GLN A 322 5.53 -29.34 0.86
N LEU A 323 5.98 -29.33 -0.41
CA LEU A 323 5.57 -30.31 -1.41
C LEU A 323 6.03 -31.73 -1.04
N ARG A 324 7.27 -31.90 -0.57
CA ARG A 324 7.80 -33.20 -0.15
C ARG A 324 7.06 -33.76 1.06
N ILE A 325 6.81 -32.93 2.07
CA ILE A 325 6.06 -33.31 3.26
C ILE A 325 4.62 -33.71 2.88
N ALA A 326 3.96 -32.92 2.02
CA ALA A 326 2.61 -33.22 1.56
C ALA A 326 2.53 -34.54 0.76
N ALA A 327 3.60 -34.90 0.04
CA ALA A 327 3.74 -36.20 -0.61
C ALA A 327 4.10 -37.35 0.34
N GLY A 328 4.19 -37.09 1.65
CA GLY A 328 4.48 -38.09 2.69
C GLY A 328 5.96 -38.42 2.86
N HIS A 329 6.88 -37.61 2.33
CA HIS A 329 8.31 -37.81 2.55
C HIS A 329 8.70 -37.40 3.98
N ARG A 330 9.76 -38.02 4.51
CA ARG A 330 10.34 -37.66 5.81
C ARG A 330 11.16 -36.38 5.67
N LEU A 331 11.14 -35.56 6.71
CA LEU A 331 11.99 -34.39 6.83
C LEU A 331 13.40 -34.82 7.25
N ASP A 332 14.35 -34.74 6.31
CA ASP A 332 15.75 -35.08 6.54
C ASP A 332 16.63 -33.88 6.16
N LEU A 333 16.70 -32.92 7.09
CA LEU A 333 17.52 -31.72 6.95
C LEU A 333 18.79 -31.85 7.81
N PRO A 334 19.93 -31.31 7.34
CA PRO A 334 21.11 -31.20 8.18
C PRO A 334 20.82 -30.32 9.42
N PRO A 335 21.66 -30.40 10.46
CA PRO A 335 21.55 -29.50 11.62
C PRO A 335 21.50 -28.03 11.18
N LEU A 336 20.63 -27.26 11.84
CA LEU A 336 20.41 -25.86 11.52
C LEU A 336 21.73 -25.08 11.56
N ARG A 337 22.01 -24.37 10.46
CA ARG A 337 23.07 -23.38 10.37
C ARG A 337 22.52 -22.13 9.73
N LEU A 338 22.63 -21.01 10.43
CA LEU A 338 22.29 -19.68 9.92
C LEU A 338 23.55 -19.05 9.33
N ASP A 339 23.53 -18.78 8.03
CA ASP A 339 24.65 -18.17 7.29
C ASP A 339 24.34 -16.71 6.93
N GLY A 340 25.09 -15.80 7.54
CA GLY A 340 24.94 -14.36 7.33
C GLY A 340 23.61 -13.81 7.87
N HIS A 341 23.10 -12.80 7.17
CA HIS A 341 21.91 -12.05 7.55
C HIS A 341 21.09 -11.68 6.31
N ALA A 342 19.78 -11.78 6.38
CA ALA A 342 18.86 -11.41 5.32
C ALA A 342 17.82 -10.40 5.81
N ILE A 343 17.49 -9.43 4.96
CA ILE A 343 16.48 -8.40 5.23
C ILE A 343 15.58 -8.27 4.01
N GLU A 344 14.28 -8.26 4.22
CA GLU A 344 13.23 -8.10 3.23
C GLU A 344 12.50 -6.77 3.44
N ALA A 345 12.08 -6.16 2.33
CA ALA A 345 11.18 -5.03 2.31
C ALA A 345 9.99 -5.32 1.39
N ARG A 346 8.78 -5.05 1.90
CA ARG A 346 7.54 -5.13 1.11
C ARG A 346 7.31 -3.84 0.33
N LEU A 347 7.44 -3.93 -0.99
CA LEU A 347 7.12 -2.84 -1.90
C LEU A 347 5.60 -2.82 -2.14
N TYR A 348 4.94 -1.78 -1.65
CA TYR A 348 3.50 -1.58 -1.75
C TYR A 348 3.15 -0.48 -2.75
N ALA A 349 2.02 -0.66 -3.43
CA ALA A 349 1.32 0.36 -4.20
C ALA A 349 0.59 1.33 -3.25
N GLU A 350 1.35 2.11 -2.49
CA GLU A 350 0.84 3.06 -1.52
C GLU A 350 1.54 4.42 -1.67
N ASP A 351 0.89 5.48 -1.22
CA ASP A 351 1.45 6.82 -1.16
C ASP A 351 1.70 7.27 0.29
N PRO A 352 2.92 7.06 0.84
CA PRO A 352 3.26 7.44 2.21
C PRO A 352 2.95 8.90 2.56
N ALA A 353 3.17 9.83 1.63
CA ALA A 353 2.96 11.26 1.86
C ALA A 353 1.48 11.63 2.00
N SER A 354 0.60 10.82 1.40
CA SER A 354 -0.86 10.95 1.53
C SER A 354 -1.43 10.03 2.62
N GLY A 355 -0.63 9.65 3.62
CA GLY A 355 -1.08 8.77 4.70
C GLY A 355 -1.15 7.29 4.31
N PHE A 356 -0.34 6.88 3.33
CA PHE A 356 -0.28 5.54 2.74
C PHE A 356 -1.62 5.12 2.14
N LEU A 357 -2.29 6.04 1.44
CA LEU A 357 -3.46 5.67 0.65
C LEU A 357 -3.03 4.72 -0.48
N PRO A 358 -3.82 3.68 -0.78
CA PRO A 358 -3.53 2.79 -1.89
C PRO A 358 -3.47 3.53 -3.23
N SER A 359 -2.56 3.09 -4.09
CA SER A 359 -2.33 3.66 -5.42
C SER A 359 -2.70 2.62 -6.47
N THR A 360 -3.57 3.01 -7.41
CA THR A 360 -3.90 2.21 -8.58
C THR A 360 -3.31 2.85 -9.83
N GLY A 361 -3.13 2.04 -10.87
CA GLY A 361 -2.56 2.52 -12.12
C GLY A 361 -2.10 1.38 -13.02
N THR A 362 -1.43 1.73 -14.11
CA THR A 362 -0.78 0.74 -14.96
C THR A 362 0.73 0.89 -14.84
N VAL A 363 1.46 -0.21 -14.68
CA VAL A 363 2.92 -0.19 -14.69
C VAL A 363 3.40 0.23 -16.09
N ARG A 364 4.02 1.40 -16.17
CA ARG A 364 4.55 2.01 -17.42
C ARG A 364 6.06 1.93 -17.57
N GLY A 365 6.77 1.71 -16.46
CA GLY A 365 8.21 1.49 -16.47
C GLY A 365 8.58 0.59 -15.31
N LEU A 366 9.30 -0.49 -15.61
CA LEU A 366 9.71 -1.48 -14.62
C LEU A 366 11.21 -1.76 -14.72
N ALA A 367 11.89 -1.70 -13.58
CA ALA A 367 13.20 -2.32 -13.43
C ALA A 367 13.28 -2.95 -12.05
N GLU A 368 13.58 -4.24 -12.01
CA GLU A 368 13.74 -4.98 -10.76
C GLU A 368 15.22 -5.00 -10.38
N ALA A 369 15.49 -4.83 -9.09
CA ALA A 369 16.85 -4.92 -8.59
C ALA A 369 17.46 -6.29 -8.87
N SER A 370 18.76 -6.31 -9.18
CA SER A 370 19.54 -7.53 -9.36
C SER A 370 20.96 -7.32 -8.86
N GLY A 371 21.66 -8.42 -8.59
CA GLY A 371 23.05 -8.39 -8.14
C GLY A 371 23.35 -9.39 -7.04
N PRO A 372 24.60 -9.47 -6.57
CA PRO A 372 25.01 -10.41 -5.54
C PRO A 372 24.23 -10.22 -4.25
N GLY A 373 23.62 -11.30 -3.76
CA GLY A 373 22.84 -11.30 -2.53
C GLY A 373 21.50 -10.54 -2.64
N VAL A 374 21.05 -10.15 -3.83
CA VAL A 374 19.73 -9.51 -4.04
C VAL A 374 18.78 -10.54 -4.65
N ARG A 375 17.60 -10.67 -4.06
CA ARG A 375 16.47 -11.46 -4.56
C ARG A 375 15.25 -10.55 -4.66
N VAL A 376 14.49 -10.69 -5.73
CA VAL A 376 13.20 -10.01 -5.90
C VAL A 376 12.15 -11.07 -6.22
N ASP A 377 11.14 -11.18 -5.37
CA ASP A 377 9.95 -11.99 -5.63
C ASP A 377 8.80 -11.04 -5.99
N SER A 378 8.31 -11.07 -7.23
CA SER A 378 7.27 -10.18 -7.72
C SER A 378 6.35 -10.86 -8.74
N ALA A 379 5.23 -10.21 -9.04
CA ALA A 379 4.40 -10.50 -10.21
C ALA A 379 4.36 -9.34 -11.23
N LEU A 380 5.24 -8.35 -11.09
CA LEU A 380 5.24 -7.15 -11.91
C LEU A 380 5.66 -7.46 -13.35
N VAL A 381 4.96 -6.83 -14.29
CA VAL A 381 5.32 -6.71 -15.71
C VAL A 381 4.89 -5.33 -16.20
N GLU A 382 5.58 -4.77 -17.19
CA GLU A 382 5.09 -3.57 -17.86
C GLU A 382 3.74 -3.83 -18.53
N GLY A 383 2.82 -2.87 -18.42
CA GLY A 383 1.43 -3.03 -18.86
C GLY A 383 0.49 -3.63 -17.82
N LEU A 384 0.99 -4.17 -16.70
CA LEU A 384 0.15 -4.69 -15.62
C LEU A 384 -0.73 -3.58 -15.03
N VAL A 385 -2.03 -3.83 -14.94
CA VAL A 385 -2.98 -2.97 -14.23
C VAL A 385 -3.03 -3.37 -12.77
N VAL A 386 -2.63 -2.44 -11.89
CA VAL A 386 -2.81 -2.56 -10.43
C VAL A 386 -4.16 -1.94 -10.09
N GLY A 387 -5.17 -2.80 -9.93
CA GLY A 387 -6.54 -2.43 -9.56
C GLY A 387 -6.78 -2.38 -8.06
N ALA A 388 -8.04 -2.16 -7.66
CA ALA A 388 -8.46 -2.03 -6.26
C ALA A 388 -8.92 -3.36 -5.61
N ASP A 389 -9.08 -4.42 -6.42
CA ASP A 389 -9.71 -5.69 -5.99
C ASP A 389 -8.85 -6.53 -5.04
N TYR A 390 -7.54 -6.28 -4.99
CA TYR A 390 -6.57 -7.13 -4.29
C TYR A 390 -5.59 -6.33 -3.42
N ASP A 391 -4.77 -7.05 -2.66
CA ASP A 391 -3.73 -6.50 -1.78
C ASP A 391 -2.72 -5.62 -2.56
N PRO A 392 -2.22 -4.51 -1.96
CA PRO A 392 -1.33 -3.58 -2.65
C PRO A 392 0.12 -4.03 -2.78
N MET A 393 0.50 -5.21 -2.25
CA MET A 393 1.88 -5.66 -2.34
C MET A 393 2.26 -5.97 -3.79
N LEU A 394 3.29 -5.26 -4.27
CA LEU A 394 3.78 -5.37 -5.64
C LEU A 394 4.94 -6.37 -5.75
N ALA A 395 5.85 -6.34 -4.78
CA ALA A 395 7.04 -7.16 -4.75
C ALA A 395 7.62 -7.25 -3.34
N LYS A 396 8.44 -8.27 -3.13
CA LYS A 396 9.35 -8.39 -1.99
C LYS A 396 10.76 -8.18 -2.51
N VAL A 397 11.47 -7.21 -1.94
CA VAL A 397 12.88 -6.96 -2.26
C VAL A 397 13.69 -7.44 -1.08
N ILE A 398 14.56 -8.42 -1.32
CA ILE A 398 15.31 -9.11 -0.27
C ILE A 398 16.80 -8.96 -0.53
N ALA A 399 17.56 -8.66 0.51
CA ALA A 399 19.01 -8.65 0.45
C ALA A 399 19.61 -9.55 1.54
N HIS A 400 20.62 -10.32 1.15
CA HIS A 400 21.45 -11.14 2.02
C HIS A 400 22.88 -10.60 2.05
N GLY A 401 23.53 -10.71 3.21
CA GLY A 401 24.93 -10.34 3.41
C GLY A 401 25.61 -11.23 4.45
N PRO A 402 26.95 -11.21 4.51
CA PRO A 402 27.70 -11.90 5.57
C PRO A 402 27.41 -11.35 6.98
N ASP A 403 26.91 -10.12 7.05
CA ASP A 403 26.47 -9.45 8.27
C ASP A 403 25.26 -8.53 7.97
N ARG A 404 24.58 -8.11 9.05
CA ARG A 404 23.39 -7.25 8.99
C ARG A 404 23.66 -5.91 8.30
N ALA A 405 24.82 -5.30 8.55
CA ALA A 405 25.17 -4.00 7.95
C ALA A 405 25.28 -4.10 6.42
N THR A 406 25.89 -5.18 5.93
CA THR A 406 26.00 -5.47 4.50
C THR A 406 24.63 -5.76 3.89
N ALA A 407 23.77 -6.50 4.58
CA ALA A 407 22.40 -6.76 4.12
C ALA A 407 21.58 -5.46 4.02
N LEU A 408 21.65 -4.57 5.02
CA LEU A 408 21.00 -3.25 5.00
C LEU A 408 21.48 -2.40 3.81
N ALA A 409 22.79 -2.29 3.63
CA ALA A 409 23.37 -1.50 2.54
C ALA A 409 22.99 -2.05 1.16
N ARG A 410 22.95 -3.38 1.01
CA ARG A 410 22.50 -4.04 -0.23
C ARG A 410 21.00 -3.82 -0.48
N LEU A 411 20.16 -3.88 0.57
CA LEU A 411 18.73 -3.65 0.44
C LEU A 411 18.43 -2.21 0.04
N ASP A 412 19.10 -1.22 0.63
CA ASP A 412 18.95 0.18 0.23
C ASP A 412 19.37 0.40 -1.23
N ALA A 413 20.51 -0.17 -1.65
CA ALA A 413 20.95 -0.10 -3.04
C ALA A 413 19.98 -0.80 -4.01
N ALA A 414 19.42 -1.94 -3.62
CA ALA A 414 18.40 -2.64 -4.38
C ALA A 414 17.15 -1.75 -4.56
N LEU A 415 16.62 -1.18 -3.47
CA LEU A 415 15.48 -0.27 -3.50
C LEU A 415 15.75 1.03 -4.26
N ALA A 416 16.99 1.53 -4.29
CA ALA A 416 17.38 2.67 -5.12
C ALA A 416 17.31 2.34 -6.62
N SER A 417 17.69 1.11 -7.00
CA SER A 417 17.67 0.64 -8.38
C SER A 417 16.30 0.17 -8.88
N THR A 418 15.40 -0.23 -7.97
CA THR A 418 14.04 -0.67 -8.29
C THR A 418 13.20 0.49 -8.83
N ARG A 419 12.55 0.27 -9.97
CA ARG A 419 11.69 1.25 -10.66
C ARG A 419 10.32 0.64 -10.87
N VAL A 420 9.29 1.33 -10.41
CA VAL A 420 7.89 1.05 -10.72
C VAL A 420 7.21 2.38 -11.02
N LEU A 421 7.06 2.69 -12.30
CA LEU A 421 6.50 3.95 -12.79
C LEU A 421 5.09 3.73 -13.32
N GLY A 422 4.21 4.72 -13.19
CA GLY A 422 2.79 4.63 -13.55
C GLY A 422 1.83 4.55 -12.36
N LEU A 423 2.37 4.37 -11.15
CA LEU A 423 1.66 4.42 -9.88
C LEU A 423 2.63 4.84 -8.76
N ARG A 424 2.09 5.19 -7.59
CA ARG A 424 2.91 5.48 -6.41
C ARG A 424 3.28 4.21 -5.67
N THR A 425 4.43 4.28 -5.01
CA THR A 425 4.90 3.19 -4.16
C THR A 425 5.51 3.72 -2.87
N ASN A 426 5.57 2.86 -1.86
CA ASN A 426 6.25 3.15 -0.60
C ASN A 426 7.80 3.08 -0.71
N ARG A 427 8.38 2.90 -1.90
CA ARG A 427 9.82 2.69 -2.14
C ARG A 427 10.71 3.70 -1.40
N ALA A 428 10.45 5.00 -1.57
CA ALA A 428 11.26 6.04 -0.96
C ALA A 428 11.16 6.02 0.58
N TYR A 429 9.98 5.70 1.10
CA TYR A 429 9.76 5.53 2.54
C TYR A 429 10.51 4.31 3.10
N LEU A 430 10.53 3.18 2.38
CA LEU A 430 11.32 2.01 2.78
C LEU A 430 12.80 2.38 2.96
N ARG A 431 13.37 3.15 2.04
CA ARG A 431 14.76 3.64 2.13
C ARG A 431 14.98 4.57 3.32
N GLN A 432 14.00 5.44 3.61
CA GLN A 432 14.03 6.30 4.79
C GLN A 432 14.02 5.46 6.09
N VAL A 433 13.20 4.41 6.15
CA VAL A 433 13.17 3.48 7.28
C VAL A 433 14.52 2.77 7.44
N LEU A 434 15.11 2.29 6.35
CA LEU A 434 16.43 1.66 6.42
C LEU A 434 17.52 2.62 6.89
N ALA A 435 17.45 3.90 6.52
CA ALA A 435 18.41 4.92 6.93
C ALA A 435 18.26 5.37 8.40
N ASP A 436 17.17 4.99 9.08
CA ASP A 436 16.91 5.42 10.45
C ASP A 436 17.96 4.88 11.45
N PRO A 437 18.48 5.72 12.38
CA PRO A 437 19.52 5.30 13.33
C PRO A 437 19.11 4.16 14.28
N ASP A 438 17.83 4.04 14.65
CA ASP A 438 17.34 2.94 15.48
C ASP A 438 17.27 1.65 14.67
N VAL A 439 16.87 1.73 13.39
CA VAL A 439 16.90 0.59 12.47
C VAL A 439 18.32 0.10 12.22
N GLN A 440 19.25 1.00 11.93
CA GLN A 440 20.66 0.69 11.75
C GLN A 440 21.27 0.00 12.97
N ALA A 441 20.87 0.42 14.17
CA ALA A 441 21.36 -0.14 15.43
C ALA A 441 20.60 -1.38 15.93
N GLY A 442 19.53 -1.80 15.26
CA GLY A 442 18.72 -2.96 15.67
C GLY A 442 17.81 -2.70 16.88
N ARG A 443 17.45 -1.43 17.15
CA ARG A 443 16.50 -1.01 18.19
C ARG A 443 15.07 -0.95 17.62
N LEU A 444 14.51 -2.12 17.32
CA LEU A 444 13.30 -2.25 16.50
C LEU A 444 12.03 -2.47 17.34
N GLU A 445 11.55 -1.48 18.08
CA GLU A 445 10.23 -1.62 18.71
C GLU A 445 9.08 -1.51 17.68
N THR A 446 7.95 -2.16 17.96
CA THR A 446 6.80 -2.18 17.01
C THR A 446 6.19 -0.82 16.69
N SER A 447 6.43 0.19 17.53
CA SER A 447 5.96 1.58 17.31
C SER A 447 6.96 2.45 16.53
N LEU A 448 8.16 1.96 16.23
CA LEU A 448 9.23 2.76 15.62
C LEU A 448 8.79 3.34 14.27
N ILE A 449 8.19 2.52 13.41
CA ILE A 449 7.79 2.93 12.06
C ILE A 449 6.75 4.07 12.09
N GLU A 450 5.91 4.14 13.12
CA GLU A 450 4.90 5.20 13.27
C GLU A 450 5.54 6.57 13.59
N ARG A 451 6.75 6.57 14.15
CA ARG A 451 7.52 7.79 14.41
C ARG A 451 8.33 8.27 13.21
N ILE A 452 8.63 7.37 12.28
CA ILE A 452 9.32 7.73 11.04
C ILE A 452 8.30 8.40 10.13
N VAL A 453 8.26 9.73 10.19
CA VAL A 453 7.35 10.56 9.38
C VAL A 453 7.82 10.51 7.92
N PRO A 454 6.96 10.08 6.97
CA PRO A 454 7.31 10.12 5.56
C PRO A 454 7.72 11.52 5.12
N ALA A 455 8.80 11.63 4.36
CA ALA A 455 9.17 12.90 3.74
C ALA A 455 8.00 13.46 2.92
N SER A 456 7.75 14.78 3.04
CA SER A 456 6.72 15.46 2.24
C SER A 456 6.97 15.21 0.76
N ALA A 457 5.94 14.79 0.03
CA ALA A 457 5.98 14.64 -1.42
C ALA A 457 5.63 15.94 -2.17
N SER A 458 5.61 17.09 -1.49
CA SER A 458 5.29 18.36 -2.15
C SER A 458 6.36 18.71 -3.18
N PHE A 459 6.03 18.54 -4.46
CA PHE A 459 6.87 18.98 -5.55
C PHE A 459 6.96 20.51 -5.59
N ASP A 460 8.15 21.06 -5.38
CA ASP A 460 8.42 22.48 -5.51
C ASP A 460 9.81 22.72 -6.13
N PRO A 461 9.86 23.10 -7.43
CA PRO A 461 11.09 23.44 -8.13
C PRO A 461 11.92 24.56 -7.51
N ALA A 462 11.34 25.40 -6.64
CA ALA A 462 12.09 26.43 -5.92
C ALA A 462 12.77 25.90 -4.65
N SER A 463 12.28 24.79 -4.09
CA SER A 463 12.78 24.21 -2.85
C SER A 463 13.86 23.15 -3.03
N SER A 464 13.95 22.54 -4.22
CA SER A 464 14.76 21.35 -4.48
C SER A 464 15.40 21.41 -5.87
N ALA A 465 16.72 21.18 -5.94
CA ALA A 465 17.43 21.05 -7.21
C ALA A 465 16.92 19.86 -8.04
N THR A 466 16.44 18.80 -7.35
CA THR A 466 15.85 17.63 -8.00
C THR A 466 14.50 17.94 -8.62
N ASP A 467 13.68 18.74 -7.94
CA ASP A 467 12.37 19.15 -8.47
C ASP A 467 12.55 20.14 -9.63
N ALA A 468 13.54 21.03 -9.54
CA ALA A 468 13.92 21.92 -10.63
C ALA A 468 14.37 21.13 -11.88
N ALA A 469 15.23 20.12 -11.69
CA ALA A 469 15.68 19.25 -12.77
C ALA A 469 14.52 18.41 -13.35
N ALA A 470 13.60 17.92 -12.52
CA ALA A 470 12.41 17.18 -12.97
C ALA A 470 11.43 18.09 -13.76
N ALA A 471 11.21 19.33 -13.33
CA ALA A 471 10.42 20.32 -14.06
C ALA A 471 11.04 20.62 -15.43
N ALA A 472 12.36 20.84 -15.47
CA ALA A 472 13.10 21.05 -16.71
C ALA A 472 13.03 19.81 -17.61
N ALA A 473 13.20 18.60 -17.07
CA ALA A 473 13.05 17.34 -17.80
C ALA A 473 11.69 17.24 -18.48
N ALA A 474 10.61 17.43 -17.72
CA ALA A 474 9.26 17.32 -18.23
C ALA A 474 8.97 18.31 -19.36
N ALA A 475 9.41 19.57 -19.20
CA ALA A 475 9.24 20.60 -20.22
C ALA A 475 10.07 20.31 -21.48
N LEU A 476 11.35 19.93 -21.34
CA LEU A 476 12.26 19.66 -22.45
C LEU A 476 11.84 18.41 -23.24
N LEU A 477 11.39 17.34 -22.57
CA LEU A 477 10.89 16.14 -23.24
C LEU A 477 9.59 16.42 -24.02
N GLU A 478 8.66 17.19 -23.46
CA GLU A 478 7.48 17.61 -24.23
C GLU A 478 7.87 18.59 -25.37
N HIS A 479 8.91 19.41 -25.19
CA HIS A 479 9.46 20.27 -26.24
C HIS A 479 10.00 19.45 -27.42
N ALA A 480 10.85 18.45 -27.16
CA ALA A 480 11.35 17.50 -28.15
C ALA A 480 10.18 16.82 -28.90
N ARG A 481 9.22 16.26 -28.17
CA ARG A 481 8.04 15.61 -28.76
C ARG A 481 7.19 16.53 -29.63
N ARG A 482 7.08 17.82 -29.29
CA ARG A 482 6.37 18.81 -30.11
C ARG A 482 7.16 19.17 -31.37
N LEU A 483 8.48 19.27 -31.29
CA LEU A 483 9.35 19.47 -32.46
C LEU A 483 9.28 18.27 -33.43
N GLU A 484 9.37 17.04 -32.91
CA GLU A 484 9.24 15.81 -33.70
C GLU A 484 7.88 15.73 -34.42
N ARG A 485 6.78 15.95 -33.70
CA ARG A 485 5.42 15.98 -34.30
C ARG A 485 5.29 17.09 -35.35
N ALA A 486 5.92 18.23 -35.13
CA ALA A 486 5.93 19.31 -36.10
C ALA A 486 6.71 18.95 -37.38
N ALA A 487 7.80 18.17 -37.26
CA ALA A 487 8.61 17.70 -38.37
C ALA A 487 7.91 16.63 -39.21
N VAL A 488 7.30 15.62 -38.59
CA VAL A 488 6.73 14.45 -39.29
C VAL A 488 5.45 14.77 -40.07
N GLY A 489 4.69 15.80 -39.69
CA GLY A 489 3.45 16.20 -40.37
C GLY A 489 2.33 15.13 -40.33
N PRO A 490 1.10 15.46 -40.75
CA PRO A 490 0.01 14.50 -40.79
C PRO A 490 0.16 13.57 -42.00
N ALA A 491 1.09 12.63 -41.94
CA ALA A 491 1.23 11.56 -42.92
C ALA A 491 0.69 10.25 -42.35
N ALA A 492 -0.62 10.01 -42.45
CA ALA A 492 -1.21 8.65 -42.47
C ALA A 492 -2.75 8.56 -42.57
N ARG A 493 -3.55 9.63 -42.36
CA ARG A 493 -5.01 9.52 -42.50
C ARG A 493 -5.64 10.75 -43.16
N ALA A 494 -6.23 10.51 -44.33
CA ALA A 494 -7.13 11.35 -45.12
C ALA A 494 -6.50 12.44 -46.03
N ALA A 495 -7.22 12.72 -47.12
CA ALA A 495 -6.91 13.50 -48.32
C ALA A 495 -6.57 15.01 -48.12
N SER A 496 -5.93 15.36 -47.00
CA SER A 496 -5.73 16.73 -46.51
C SER A 496 -4.26 17.19 -46.51
N ALA A 497 -3.34 16.51 -47.21
CA ALA A 497 -1.94 16.91 -47.28
C ALA A 497 -1.76 18.35 -47.83
N ALA A 498 -2.66 18.81 -48.70
CA ALA A 498 -2.65 20.17 -49.26
C ALA A 498 -3.03 21.28 -48.25
N ARG A 499 -3.51 20.95 -47.04
CA ARG A 499 -3.90 21.91 -45.99
C ARG A 499 -3.02 21.84 -44.73
N ALA A 500 -1.97 21.03 -44.73
CA ALA A 500 -1.09 20.91 -43.57
C ALA A 500 -0.18 22.15 -43.47
N ALA A 501 -0.27 22.89 -42.36
CA ALA A 501 0.64 24.00 -42.08
C ALA A 501 2.11 23.51 -42.10
N SER A 502 3.02 24.34 -42.63
CA SER A 502 4.46 24.06 -42.68
C SER A 502 5.00 23.69 -41.29
N PRO A 503 6.01 22.79 -41.19
CA PRO A 503 6.70 22.48 -39.93
C PRO A 503 7.09 23.71 -39.11
N LEU A 504 7.46 24.81 -39.77
CA LEU A 504 7.80 26.09 -39.13
C LEU A 504 6.66 26.68 -38.30
N TRP A 505 5.40 26.48 -38.72
CA TRP A 505 4.21 26.99 -38.03
C TRP A 505 3.66 26.00 -36.99
N ARG A 506 4.13 24.75 -37.00
CA ARG A 506 3.75 23.71 -36.04
C ARG A 506 4.76 23.58 -34.91
N ALA A 507 6.02 23.91 -35.17
CA ALA A 507 7.09 23.81 -34.19
C ALA A 507 6.88 24.79 -33.04
N PRO A 508 7.17 24.40 -31.79
CA PRO A 508 7.17 25.29 -30.64
C PRO A 508 8.40 26.24 -30.64
N SER A 509 8.85 26.69 -31.81
CA SER A 509 10.09 27.47 -31.97
C SER A 509 10.00 28.90 -31.42
N GLY A 510 8.78 29.37 -31.14
CA GLY A 510 8.59 30.72 -30.63
C GLY A 510 8.82 31.82 -31.66
N PHE A 511 8.95 31.48 -32.95
CA PHE A 511 9.41 32.38 -34.01
C PHE A 511 8.74 33.76 -33.94
N ARG A 512 9.57 34.80 -33.88
CA ARG A 512 9.23 36.22 -33.98
C ARG A 512 10.36 36.90 -34.77
N LEU A 513 10.08 38.06 -35.34
CA LEU A 513 11.14 38.93 -35.85
C LEU A 513 11.92 39.47 -34.64
N GLY A 514 13.21 39.14 -34.54
CA GLY A 514 14.05 39.44 -33.38
C GLY A 514 14.18 38.24 -32.44
N GLU A 515 14.12 38.48 -31.13
CA GLU A 515 14.19 37.41 -30.14
C GLU A 515 12.98 36.47 -30.23
N HIS A 516 13.25 35.18 -30.25
CA HIS A 516 12.21 34.17 -30.23
C HIS A 516 11.50 34.17 -28.88
N ARG A 517 10.17 34.08 -28.90
CA ARG A 517 9.39 33.98 -27.67
C ARG A 517 9.56 32.57 -27.08
N PRO A 518 9.96 32.42 -25.81
CA PRO A 518 10.05 31.10 -25.18
C PRO A 518 8.74 30.32 -25.28
N ALA A 519 8.84 29.02 -25.57
CA ALA A 519 7.72 28.09 -25.49
C ALA A 519 7.33 27.92 -24.02
N ARG A 520 6.02 28.00 -23.74
CA ARG A 520 5.48 27.89 -22.39
C ARG A 520 4.87 26.51 -22.14
N TYR A 521 5.31 25.89 -21.06
CA TYR A 521 4.78 24.64 -20.50
C TYR A 521 4.21 24.93 -19.11
N GLU A 522 3.09 24.29 -18.81
CA GLU A 522 2.44 24.34 -17.51
C GLU A 522 2.39 22.91 -16.97
N LEU A 523 3.06 22.71 -15.84
CA LEU A 523 3.26 21.41 -15.21
C LEU A 523 2.46 21.39 -13.91
N VAL A 524 1.70 20.33 -13.68
CA VAL A 524 0.98 20.12 -12.42
C VAL A 524 1.46 18.81 -11.83
N ASP A 525 1.89 18.84 -10.57
CA ASP A 525 2.13 17.62 -9.82
C ASP A 525 0.80 16.93 -9.55
N VAL A 526 0.70 15.66 -9.95
CA VAL A 526 -0.49 14.85 -9.72
C VAL A 526 -0.75 14.67 -8.21
N ALA A 527 0.28 14.77 -7.35
CA ALA A 527 0.13 14.68 -5.88
C ALA A 527 -0.70 15.80 -5.29
N ALA A 528 -0.47 17.00 -5.78
CA ALA A 528 -0.99 18.22 -5.20
C ALA A 528 -2.50 18.39 -5.49
N GLY A 529 -3.09 17.47 -6.25
CA GLY A 529 -4.51 17.46 -6.56
C GLY A 529 -4.90 18.48 -7.64
N PRO A 530 -6.21 18.58 -7.93
CA PRO A 530 -6.71 19.39 -9.05
C PRO A 530 -6.59 20.90 -8.84
N GLU A 531 -6.42 21.36 -7.59
CA GLU A 531 -6.34 22.77 -7.23
C GLU A 531 -4.91 23.32 -7.26
N ALA A 532 -3.91 22.46 -7.47
CA ALA A 532 -2.50 22.84 -7.49
C ALA A 532 -2.20 23.90 -8.56
N GLU A 533 -1.44 24.93 -8.16
CA GLU A 533 -0.96 25.93 -9.11
C GLU A 533 0.06 25.30 -10.07
N PRO A 534 -0.08 25.50 -11.39
CA PRO A 534 0.85 24.94 -12.34
C PRO A 534 2.20 25.64 -12.27
N VAL A 535 3.27 24.85 -12.19
CA VAL A 535 4.63 25.33 -12.42
C VAL A 535 4.76 25.72 -13.89
N ILE A 536 5.15 26.98 -14.11
CA ILE A 536 5.38 27.51 -15.44
C ILE A 536 6.83 27.27 -15.82
N VAL A 537 7.05 26.58 -16.94
CA VAL A 537 8.40 26.40 -17.50
C VAL A 537 8.46 27.05 -18.87
N LEU A 538 9.42 27.96 -19.05
CA LEU A 538 9.71 28.59 -20.33
C LEU A 538 10.94 27.97 -20.95
N VAL A 539 10.86 27.57 -22.22
CA VAL A 539 11.95 26.90 -22.96
C VAL A 539 12.25 27.68 -24.23
N SER A 540 13.52 28.01 -24.44
CA SER A 540 14.05 28.60 -25.69
C SER A 540 15.16 27.71 -26.23
N GLY A 541 15.32 27.63 -27.55
CA GLY A 541 16.36 26.82 -28.18
C GLY A 541 15.89 25.39 -28.51
N SER A 542 16.85 24.46 -28.59
CA SER A 542 16.61 23.04 -28.89
C SER A 542 16.70 22.21 -27.60
N PRO A 543 16.10 21.01 -27.52
CA PRO A 543 16.24 20.16 -26.34
C PRO A 543 17.69 19.84 -25.95
N GLU A 544 18.62 19.79 -26.91
CA GLU A 544 20.04 19.52 -26.65
C GLU A 544 20.85 20.78 -26.27
N ASP A 545 20.29 21.97 -26.50
CA ASP A 545 20.89 23.28 -26.22
C ASP A 545 19.76 24.31 -26.00
N ALA A 546 19.22 24.32 -24.78
CA ALA A 546 18.10 25.15 -24.38
C ALA A 546 18.49 26.18 -23.32
N THR A 547 17.66 27.21 -23.21
CA THR A 547 17.56 28.03 -22.01
C THR A 547 16.20 27.78 -21.37
N VAL A 548 16.18 27.40 -20.10
CA VAL A 548 14.98 27.09 -19.31
C VAL A 548 14.81 28.11 -18.20
N ARG A 549 13.58 28.60 -18.00
CA ARG A 549 13.21 29.43 -16.84
C ARG A 549 12.04 28.80 -16.09
N LEU A 550 12.20 28.58 -14.78
CA LEU A 550 11.23 27.93 -13.91
C LEU A 550 10.53 28.99 -13.06
N GLY A 551 9.23 29.22 -13.30
CA GLY A 551 8.46 30.24 -12.58
C GLY A 551 9.09 31.63 -12.68
N ALA A 552 9.46 32.19 -11.52
CA ALA A 552 10.11 33.49 -11.38
C ALA A 552 11.66 33.41 -11.31
N SER A 553 12.27 32.24 -11.48
CA SER A 553 13.72 32.07 -11.47
C SER A 553 14.41 32.84 -12.59
N GLU A 554 15.73 33.00 -12.50
CA GLU A 554 16.55 33.41 -13.64
C GLU A 554 16.57 32.32 -14.74
N PRO A 555 16.75 32.68 -16.02
CA PRO A 555 16.99 31.71 -17.09
C PRO A 555 18.31 30.96 -16.88
N ALA A 556 18.28 29.64 -17.03
CA ALA A 556 19.44 28.77 -16.91
C ALA A 556 19.69 27.98 -18.20
N ALA A 557 20.95 27.71 -18.51
CA ALA A 557 21.31 26.78 -19.59
C ALA A 557 20.84 25.38 -19.22
N ALA A 558 20.19 24.70 -20.17
CA ALA A 558 19.65 23.36 -19.96
C ALA A 558 19.77 22.49 -21.20
N ARG A 559 19.92 21.18 -21.00
CA ARG A 559 19.80 20.19 -22.08
C ARG A 559 19.29 18.88 -21.55
N VAL A 560 18.61 18.11 -22.40
CA VAL A 560 18.11 16.77 -22.08
C VAL A 560 18.68 15.75 -23.06
N SER A 561 18.99 14.56 -22.55
CA SER A 561 19.31 13.39 -23.36
C SER A 561 18.59 12.17 -22.80
N GLU A 562 18.10 11.31 -23.69
CA GLU A 562 17.42 10.07 -23.33
C GLU A 562 18.20 8.86 -23.84
N ARG A 563 18.41 7.86 -22.97
CA ARG A 563 19.08 6.60 -23.30
C ARG A 563 18.54 5.47 -22.44
N ASP A 564 18.08 4.38 -23.06
CA ASP A 564 17.64 3.16 -22.36
C ASP A 564 16.61 3.41 -21.25
N GLY A 565 15.63 4.31 -21.50
CA GLY A 565 14.59 4.68 -20.52
C GLY A 565 15.08 5.59 -19.38
N LEU A 566 16.33 6.05 -19.45
CA LEU A 566 16.91 7.05 -18.56
C LEU A 566 16.95 8.42 -19.27
N VAL A 567 16.56 9.44 -18.53
CA VAL A 567 16.59 10.83 -18.97
C VAL A 567 17.60 11.57 -18.11
N THR A 568 18.66 12.05 -18.73
CA THR A 568 19.63 12.93 -18.07
C THR A 568 19.35 14.37 -18.46
N VAL A 569 19.15 15.22 -17.45
CA VAL A 569 19.01 16.66 -17.61
C VAL A 569 20.21 17.36 -17.03
N HIS A 570 20.82 18.22 -17.83
CA HIS A 570 21.73 19.23 -17.33
C HIS A 570 20.95 20.51 -17.12
N LEU A 571 21.03 21.10 -15.93
CA LEU A 571 20.44 22.40 -15.59
C LEU A 571 21.47 23.19 -14.79
N ASP A 572 21.85 24.36 -15.32
CA ASP A 572 22.83 25.27 -14.69
C ASP A 572 24.14 24.57 -14.27
N GLY A 573 24.68 23.75 -15.18
CA GLY A 573 25.93 23.00 -14.96
C GLY A 573 25.79 21.72 -14.12
N THR A 574 24.65 21.47 -13.48
CA THR A 574 24.39 20.24 -12.71
C THR A 574 23.68 19.20 -13.56
N ALA A 575 24.14 17.94 -13.52
CA ALA A 575 23.51 16.82 -14.21
C ALA A 575 22.72 15.95 -13.24
N GLN A 576 21.47 15.67 -13.57
CA GLN A 576 20.66 14.69 -12.85
C GLN A 576 20.03 13.69 -13.81
N THR A 577 19.89 12.45 -13.36
CA THR A 577 19.32 11.37 -14.17
C THR A 577 18.06 10.82 -13.51
N PHE A 578 17.05 10.60 -14.34
CA PHE A 578 15.76 10.07 -13.96
C PHE A 578 15.46 8.82 -14.79
N ALA A 579 14.87 7.80 -14.18
CA ALA A 579 14.07 6.86 -14.94
C ALA A 579 12.76 7.55 -15.33
N ALA A 580 12.35 7.42 -16.59
CA ALA A 580 11.16 8.08 -17.10
C ALA A 580 10.16 7.10 -17.70
N ALA A 581 8.88 7.33 -17.46
CA ALA A 581 7.80 6.64 -18.16
C ALA A 581 6.63 7.59 -18.39
N ARG A 582 5.89 7.41 -19.49
CA ARG A 582 4.74 8.26 -19.83
C ARG A 582 3.44 7.47 -19.71
N ASP A 583 2.45 8.09 -19.08
CA ASP A 583 1.06 7.62 -19.06
C ASP A 583 0.15 8.73 -19.56
N GLY A 584 -0.20 8.70 -20.86
CA GLY A 584 -0.95 9.79 -21.48
C GLY A 584 -0.23 11.15 -21.40
N ASP A 585 -0.82 12.09 -20.67
CA ASP A 585 -0.28 13.44 -20.43
C ASP A 585 0.58 13.55 -19.15
N VAL A 586 0.67 12.47 -18.37
CA VAL A 586 1.51 12.38 -17.17
C VAL A 586 2.87 11.80 -17.54
N LEU A 587 3.92 12.50 -17.10
CA LEU A 587 5.28 12.01 -17.12
C LEU A 587 5.70 11.63 -15.71
N TRP A 588 6.08 10.37 -15.54
CA TRP A 588 6.68 9.85 -14.32
C TRP A 588 8.19 9.96 -14.40
N LEU A 589 8.81 10.53 -13.36
CA LEU A 589 10.24 10.72 -13.23
C LEU A 589 10.68 10.20 -11.86
N GLN A 590 11.51 9.16 -11.84
CA GLN A 590 12.14 8.68 -10.62
C GLN A 590 13.62 9.04 -10.63
N PRO A 591 14.11 9.84 -9.68
CA PRO A 591 15.55 10.13 -9.59
C PRO A 591 16.33 8.83 -9.35
N THR A 592 17.51 8.70 -9.95
CA THR A 592 18.34 7.47 -9.85
C THR A 592 19.51 7.60 -8.86
N ALA A 593 19.65 8.75 -8.19
CA ALA A 593 20.72 9.00 -7.23
C ALA A 593 20.56 8.17 -5.94
N ALA A 594 21.65 7.99 -5.20
CA ALA A 594 21.61 7.26 -3.93
C ALA A 594 20.77 7.97 -2.86
N ASP A 595 20.55 9.27 -2.92
CA ASP A 595 19.65 10.02 -2.03
C ASP A 595 18.26 10.24 -2.67
N ALA A 596 17.95 9.53 -3.77
CA ALA A 596 16.73 9.73 -4.53
C ALA A 596 15.46 9.46 -3.71
N GLY A 597 14.61 10.48 -3.64
CA GLY A 597 13.27 10.44 -3.06
C GLY A 597 12.24 9.71 -3.92
N ALA A 598 10.96 10.07 -3.72
CA ALA A 598 9.83 9.44 -4.39
C ALA A 598 9.81 9.70 -5.92
N ALA A 599 9.05 8.88 -6.65
CA ALA A 599 8.78 9.16 -8.06
C ALA A 599 7.85 10.38 -8.18
N ILE A 600 8.19 11.29 -9.08
CA ILE A 600 7.46 12.53 -9.35
C ILE A 600 6.56 12.29 -10.56
N ALA A 601 5.28 12.64 -10.46
CA ALA A 601 4.31 12.51 -11.54
C ALA A 601 3.86 13.90 -12.01
N LEU A 602 4.38 14.35 -13.15
CA LEU A 602 4.09 15.68 -13.70
C LEU A 602 3.13 15.57 -14.88
N ARG A 603 1.93 16.14 -14.74
CA ARG A 603 1.00 16.33 -15.84
C ARG A 603 1.38 17.56 -16.63
N VAL A 604 1.58 17.41 -17.94
CA VAL A 604 1.81 18.55 -18.84
C VAL A 604 0.48 19.02 -19.41
N LEU A 605 0.01 20.20 -19.00
CA LEU A 605 -1.28 20.70 -19.44
C LEU A 605 -1.27 21.10 -20.92
N ASP A 606 -2.12 20.45 -21.71
CA ASP A 606 -2.37 20.86 -23.08
C ASP A 606 -3.30 22.09 -23.14
N ARG A 607 -3.73 22.52 -24.34
CA ARG A 607 -4.62 23.68 -24.45
C ARG A 607 -6.01 23.42 -23.86
N ALA A 608 -6.56 22.23 -24.03
CA ALA A 608 -7.89 21.88 -23.53
C ALA A 608 -7.89 21.74 -22.01
N ALA A 609 -6.89 21.04 -21.46
CA ALA A 609 -6.67 20.89 -20.03
C ALA A 609 -6.46 22.25 -19.34
N ARG A 610 -5.70 23.17 -19.96
CA ARG A 610 -5.55 24.55 -19.45
C ARG A 610 -6.88 25.31 -19.43
N ALA A 611 -7.69 25.20 -20.48
CA ALA A 611 -8.98 25.86 -20.54
C ALA A 611 -9.95 25.31 -19.48
N ALA A 612 -9.94 23.98 -19.27
CA ALA A 612 -10.72 23.33 -18.22
C ALA A 612 -10.26 23.76 -16.81
N ALA A 613 -8.96 23.66 -16.51
CA ALA A 613 -8.41 24.08 -15.22
C ALA A 613 -8.67 25.57 -14.93
N HIS A 614 -8.62 26.42 -15.95
CA HIS A 614 -8.96 27.84 -15.81
C HIS A 614 -10.46 28.07 -15.57
N ALA A 615 -11.32 27.27 -16.21
CA ALA A 615 -12.76 27.32 -15.97
C ALA A 615 -13.12 26.84 -14.56
N ASP A 616 -12.47 25.79 -14.07
CA ASP A 616 -12.67 25.27 -12.71
C ASP A 616 -12.20 26.26 -11.65
N ARG A 617 -11.01 26.87 -11.82
CA ARG A 617 -10.57 27.97 -10.96
C ARG A 617 -11.55 29.14 -10.96
N ARG A 618 -12.10 29.50 -12.12
CA ARG A 618 -13.12 30.56 -12.22
C ARG A 618 -14.40 30.22 -11.48
N ARG A 619 -14.86 28.96 -11.54
CA ARG A 619 -16.00 28.48 -10.77
C ARG A 619 -15.73 28.54 -9.26
N ALA A 620 -14.54 28.12 -8.83
CA ALA A 620 -14.11 28.21 -7.43
C ALA A 620 -14.01 29.66 -6.93
N SER A 621 -13.51 30.59 -7.75
CA SER A 621 -13.46 32.03 -7.41
C SER A 621 -14.81 32.76 -7.56
N GLY A 622 -15.74 32.20 -8.33
CA GLY A 622 -17.04 32.80 -8.66
C GLY A 622 -18.17 32.41 -7.71
N SER A 623 -17.93 31.49 -6.77
CA SER A 623 -18.90 31.04 -5.76
C SER A 623 -19.02 31.95 -4.54
N GLY A 624 -18.28 33.07 -4.48
CA GLY A 624 -18.29 33.98 -3.32
C GLY A 624 -17.63 33.41 -2.07
N ILE A 625 -16.95 32.27 -2.19
CA ILE A 625 -16.26 31.60 -1.08
C ILE A 625 -14.91 32.31 -0.84
N ALA A 626 -14.73 32.87 0.36
CA ALA A 626 -13.48 33.51 0.76
C ALA A 626 -12.31 32.51 0.73
N PRO A 627 -11.06 32.95 0.47
CA PRO A 627 -9.88 32.08 0.55
C PRO A 627 -9.80 31.45 1.95
N GLY A 628 -9.94 30.12 2.03
CA GLY A 628 -9.93 29.36 3.30
C GLY A 628 -11.28 28.78 3.73
N ALA A 629 -12.39 29.03 3.01
CA ALA A 629 -13.65 28.33 3.27
C ALA A 629 -13.68 26.97 2.55
N ALA A 630 -14.08 25.93 3.28
CA ALA A 630 -14.05 24.56 2.80
C ALA A 630 -14.96 24.33 1.58
N SER A 631 -14.49 23.56 0.61
CA SER A 631 -15.27 23.20 -0.57
C SER A 631 -16.56 22.46 -0.16
N PRO A 632 -17.73 22.82 -0.71
CA PRO A 632 -18.97 22.09 -0.44
C PRO A 632 -18.96 20.69 -1.07
N GLU A 633 -18.03 20.39 -1.98
CA GLU A 633 -17.92 19.07 -2.63
C GLU A 633 -17.00 18.13 -1.86
N LEU A 634 -17.54 16.97 -1.49
CA LEU A 634 -16.79 15.85 -0.93
C LEU A 634 -16.34 14.96 -2.08
N ARG A 635 -15.03 14.74 -2.18
CA ARG A 635 -14.41 13.93 -3.22
C ARG A 635 -13.83 12.65 -2.63
N ALA A 636 -13.90 11.55 -3.36
CA ALA A 636 -13.22 10.31 -3.00
C ALA A 636 -11.71 10.56 -2.89
N THR A 637 -11.13 10.29 -1.73
CA THR A 637 -9.71 10.51 -1.45
C THR A 637 -8.82 9.42 -2.04
N MET A 638 -9.40 8.27 -2.36
CA MET A 638 -8.78 7.10 -2.99
C MET A 638 -9.74 6.43 -3.97
N PRO A 639 -9.24 5.71 -4.99
CA PRO A 639 -10.09 4.89 -5.85
C PRO A 639 -10.51 3.61 -5.10
N GLY A 640 -11.76 3.15 -5.30
CA GLY A 640 -12.28 1.97 -4.60
C GLY A 640 -13.78 1.79 -4.73
N ALA A 641 -14.33 0.82 -3.99
CA ALA A 641 -15.77 0.58 -3.88
C ALA A 641 -16.38 1.38 -2.73
N VAL A 642 -17.55 1.98 -2.90
CA VAL A 642 -18.30 2.57 -1.78
C VAL A 642 -18.92 1.44 -0.95
N VAL A 643 -18.54 1.31 0.31
CA VAL A 643 -19.00 0.22 1.19
C VAL A 643 -19.99 0.66 2.26
N ALA A 644 -20.02 1.95 2.60
CA ALA A 644 -20.98 2.48 3.54
C ALA A 644 -21.29 3.95 3.28
N LEU A 645 -22.52 4.33 3.65
CA LEU A 645 -22.98 5.71 3.74
C LEU A 645 -23.26 6.02 5.21
N GLY A 646 -22.67 7.08 5.74
CA GLY A 646 -22.79 7.48 7.15
C GLY A 646 -24.02 8.31 7.47
N ALA A 647 -24.75 8.77 6.44
CA ALA A 647 -26.02 9.49 6.54
C ALA A 647 -26.81 9.32 5.22
N ALA A 648 -28.13 9.54 5.24
CA ALA A 648 -28.97 9.48 4.07
C ALA A 648 -28.93 10.78 3.26
N ASP A 649 -29.30 10.72 1.98
CA ASP A 649 -29.47 11.91 1.15
C ASP A 649 -30.52 12.85 1.76
N GLY A 650 -30.19 14.12 1.91
CA GLY A 650 -31.02 15.13 2.56
C GLY A 650 -30.86 15.23 4.08
N ASP A 651 -30.09 14.34 4.72
CA ASP A 651 -29.83 14.42 6.16
C ASP A 651 -28.98 15.65 6.51
N ARG A 652 -29.19 16.16 7.72
CA ARG A 652 -28.34 17.18 8.32
C ARG A 652 -27.11 16.52 8.92
N VAL A 653 -25.93 17.02 8.55
CA VAL A 653 -24.65 16.46 8.99
C VAL A 653 -23.81 17.51 9.70
N GLU A 654 -22.98 17.08 10.65
CA GLU A 654 -22.05 17.94 11.38
C GLU A 654 -20.66 17.93 10.74
N ALA A 655 -19.87 18.98 11.00
CA ALA A 655 -18.46 19.00 10.61
C ALA A 655 -17.70 17.83 11.26
N GLY A 656 -16.90 17.11 10.47
CA GLY A 656 -16.17 15.92 10.88
C GLY A 656 -16.98 14.61 10.83
N GLN A 657 -18.28 14.66 10.53
CA GLN A 657 -19.10 13.46 10.41
C GLN A 657 -18.67 12.60 9.20
N PRO A 658 -18.46 11.29 9.34
CA PRO A 658 -18.25 10.38 8.21
C PRO A 658 -19.45 10.33 7.28
N ILE A 659 -19.24 10.56 5.98
CA ILE A 659 -20.32 10.61 4.98
C ILE A 659 -20.29 9.41 4.05
N VAL A 660 -19.15 9.15 3.40
CA VAL A 660 -18.97 8.03 2.47
C VAL A 660 -17.73 7.25 2.89
N THR A 661 -17.85 5.94 3.08
CA THR A 661 -16.70 5.06 3.29
C THR A 661 -16.37 4.35 1.99
N VAL A 662 -15.15 4.56 1.51
CA VAL A 662 -14.59 3.87 0.34
C VAL A 662 -13.66 2.78 0.82
N GLU A 663 -13.83 1.56 0.31
CA GLU A 663 -12.92 0.44 0.52
C GLU A 663 -12.12 0.17 -0.76
N ALA A 664 -10.81 0.05 -0.61
CA ALA A 664 -9.96 -0.52 -1.64
C ALA A 664 -8.82 -1.28 -1.00
N MET A 665 -8.41 -2.40 -1.60
CA MET A 665 -7.20 -3.12 -1.21
C MET A 665 -7.20 -3.46 0.30
N LYS A 666 -8.36 -3.88 0.82
CA LYS A 666 -8.65 -4.18 2.25
C LYS A 666 -8.52 -3.01 3.22
N MET A 667 -8.49 -1.78 2.71
CA MET A 667 -8.48 -0.55 3.51
C MET A 667 -9.78 0.23 3.32
N GLU A 668 -10.45 0.52 4.44
CA GLU A 668 -11.58 1.43 4.50
C GLU A 668 -11.09 2.86 4.80
N HIS A 669 -11.60 3.84 4.08
CA HIS A 669 -11.36 5.25 4.33
C HIS A 669 -12.66 6.06 4.26
N ALA A 670 -12.95 6.80 5.32
CA ALA A 670 -14.13 7.64 5.41
C ALA A 670 -13.84 9.06 4.90
N VAL A 671 -14.64 9.51 3.93
CA VAL A 671 -14.72 10.91 3.54
C VAL A 671 -15.57 11.66 4.55
N LEU A 672 -14.96 12.61 5.24
CA LEU A 672 -15.59 13.37 6.31
C LEU A 672 -16.23 14.66 5.79
N ALA A 673 -17.32 15.08 6.43
CA ALA A 673 -17.93 16.38 6.20
C ALA A 673 -16.97 17.50 6.62
N PRO A 674 -16.59 18.44 5.72
CA PRO A 674 -15.70 19.53 6.11
C PRO A 674 -16.41 20.64 6.92
N HIS A 675 -17.74 20.73 6.82
CA HIS A 675 -18.57 21.67 7.57
C HIS A 675 -19.97 21.06 7.78
N ALA A 676 -20.76 21.66 8.67
CA ALA A 676 -22.15 21.27 8.86
C ALA A 676 -23.04 21.72 7.68
N GLY A 677 -24.14 21.02 7.44
CA GLY A 677 -25.11 21.39 6.41
C GLY A 677 -26.03 20.23 5.99
N VAL A 678 -26.70 20.39 4.86
CA VAL A 678 -27.58 19.37 4.27
C VAL A 678 -26.78 18.53 3.27
N LEU A 679 -26.79 17.21 3.45
CA LEU A 679 -26.07 16.27 2.62
C LEU A 679 -26.80 16.02 1.29
N ARG A 680 -26.06 16.04 0.19
CA ARG A 680 -26.47 15.55 -1.13
C ARG A 680 -25.52 14.46 -1.61
N LEU A 681 -25.98 13.22 -1.70
CA LEU A 681 -25.16 12.08 -2.11
C LEU A 681 -25.06 11.98 -3.64
N GLY A 682 -23.86 11.71 -4.13
CA GLY A 682 -23.55 11.48 -5.55
C GLY A 682 -23.08 10.05 -5.85
N ALA A 683 -23.06 9.16 -4.85
CA ALA A 683 -22.65 7.77 -4.97
C ALA A 683 -23.51 6.89 -4.05
N ALA A 684 -23.69 5.62 -4.43
CA ALA A 684 -24.40 4.60 -3.68
C ALA A 684 -23.45 3.47 -3.21
N VAL A 685 -23.88 2.71 -2.20
CA VAL A 685 -23.15 1.50 -1.78
C VAL A 685 -23.05 0.52 -2.95
N GLY A 686 -21.83 0.03 -3.22
CA GLY A 686 -21.48 -0.82 -4.35
C GLY A 686 -20.87 -0.07 -5.54
N ASP A 687 -20.97 1.26 -5.60
CA ASP A 687 -20.41 2.03 -6.71
C ASP A 687 -18.87 2.02 -6.69
N GLN A 688 -18.27 1.92 -7.88
CA GLN A 688 -16.83 2.09 -8.07
C GLN A 688 -16.50 3.57 -8.32
N VAL A 689 -15.63 4.13 -7.49
CA VAL A 689 -15.23 5.55 -7.56
C VAL A 689 -13.75 5.70 -7.91
N ARG A 690 -13.42 6.75 -8.67
CA ARG A 690 -12.04 7.16 -8.93
C ARG A 690 -11.59 8.20 -7.91
N GLN A 691 -10.28 8.27 -7.67
CA GLN A 691 -9.71 9.35 -6.86
C GLN A 691 -10.12 10.73 -7.41
N GLY A 692 -10.57 11.63 -6.53
CA GLY A 692 -11.03 12.97 -6.87
C GLY A 692 -12.45 13.06 -7.44
N GLN A 693 -13.13 11.93 -7.67
CA GLN A 693 -14.54 11.91 -8.06
C GLN A 693 -15.41 12.50 -6.95
N VAL A 694 -16.34 13.39 -7.28
CA VAL A 694 -17.31 13.92 -6.31
C VAL A 694 -18.23 12.77 -5.89
N VAL A 695 -18.27 12.49 -4.58
CA VAL A 695 -19.11 11.44 -3.99
C VAL A 695 -20.28 12.00 -3.18
N ALA A 696 -20.15 13.25 -2.72
CA ALA A 696 -21.23 13.97 -2.06
C ALA A 696 -21.01 15.49 -2.14
N ARG A 697 -22.02 16.26 -1.78
CA ARG A 697 -21.96 17.71 -1.58
C ARG A 697 -22.67 18.06 -0.27
N ILE A 698 -22.15 19.02 0.49
CA ILE A 698 -22.83 19.59 1.65
C ILE A 698 -23.27 21.01 1.30
N GLU A 699 -24.57 21.22 1.33
CA GLU A 699 -25.17 22.54 1.16
C GLU A 699 -25.15 23.24 2.53
N PRO A 700 -24.40 24.34 2.71
CA PRO A 700 -24.41 25.08 3.96
C PRO A 700 -25.81 25.64 4.23
N ASP A 701 -26.16 25.76 5.52
CA ASP A 701 -27.43 26.37 5.90
C ASP A 701 -27.53 27.78 5.30
N ALA A 702 -28.69 28.12 4.73
CA ALA A 702 -28.98 29.51 4.38
C ALA A 702 -28.93 30.33 5.68
N GLU A 703 -28.07 31.35 5.74
CA GLU A 703 -28.11 32.30 6.85
C GLU A 703 -29.53 32.85 6.98
N PRO A 704 -30.10 32.93 8.19
CA PRO A 704 -31.38 33.59 8.37
C PRO A 704 -31.22 35.05 7.95
N GLU A 705 -31.96 35.41 6.90
CA GLU A 705 -32.07 36.77 6.39
C GLU A 705 -32.30 37.71 7.58
N SER A 706 -31.26 38.48 7.95
CA SER A 706 -31.35 39.38 9.09
C SER A 706 -32.48 40.36 8.79
N ALA A 707 -33.56 40.26 9.55
CA ALA A 707 -34.70 41.14 9.45
C ALA A 707 -34.20 42.59 9.47
N VAL A 708 -34.37 43.28 8.33
CA VAL A 708 -34.11 44.70 8.20
C VAL A 708 -34.96 45.40 9.25
N ALA A 709 -34.32 45.90 10.31
CA ALA A 709 -34.95 46.76 11.28
C ALA A 709 -35.46 48.03 10.55
N GLY A 710 -36.77 48.24 10.60
CA GLY A 710 -37.42 49.41 10.02
C GLY A 710 -36.94 50.73 10.65
N PRO A 711 -37.14 51.87 9.97
CA PRO A 711 -36.56 53.14 10.37
C PRO A 711 -37.19 53.64 11.67
N HIS A 712 -36.34 54.17 12.57
CA HIS A 712 -36.73 54.88 13.78
C HIS A 712 -37.76 56.00 13.50
N GLU A 713 -38.96 55.88 14.07
CA GLU A 713 -39.86 57.01 14.30
C GLU A 713 -39.28 57.87 15.43
N THR A 714 -38.75 59.03 15.06
CA THR A 714 -38.45 60.11 16.01
C THR A 714 -39.62 61.08 16.05
N THR A 715 -40.15 61.28 17.25
CA THR A 715 -41.31 62.09 17.61
C THR A 715 -41.23 63.54 17.14
N ALA A 716 -42.30 64.01 16.51
CA ALA A 716 -42.56 65.40 16.20
C ALA A 716 -42.97 66.20 17.44
N ALA A 717 -42.35 67.38 17.62
CA ALA A 717 -42.91 68.49 18.38
C ALA A 717 -42.45 69.81 17.75
N GLY A 718 -43.43 70.58 17.24
CA GLY A 718 -43.41 72.05 17.23
C GLY A 718 -42.54 72.78 16.21
N GLU A 719 -43.18 73.23 15.13
CA GLU A 719 -42.89 74.45 14.34
C GLU A 719 -42.74 75.74 15.20
N PRO A 720 -42.36 76.93 14.65
CA PRO A 720 -41.88 77.23 13.29
C PRO A 720 -40.72 78.27 13.19
N ASP A 721 -40.28 78.48 11.94
CA ASP A 721 -40.04 79.78 11.29
C ASP A 721 -38.59 80.22 10.98
N ALA A 722 -38.49 80.97 9.88
CA ALA A 722 -37.37 81.75 9.33
C ALA A 722 -36.64 81.18 8.09
N THR A 723 -37.26 81.45 6.93
CA THR A 723 -36.76 82.31 5.83
C THR A 723 -35.44 82.04 5.09
N ALA A 724 -35.56 82.10 3.74
CA ALA A 724 -34.59 82.58 2.73
C ALA A 724 -33.38 81.66 2.44
N ALA A 725 -32.87 81.49 1.22
CA ALA A 725 -33.20 82.01 -0.11
C ALA A 725 -32.55 81.11 -1.20
N SER A 726 -33.16 81.15 -2.38
CA SER A 726 -32.60 81.03 -3.75
C SER A 726 -31.09 81.39 -3.88
N ALA A 727 -30.24 80.87 -4.77
CA ALA A 727 -30.38 80.39 -6.16
C ALA A 727 -29.07 79.67 -6.60
N PRO A 728 -29.01 79.03 -7.79
CA PRO A 728 -27.94 78.11 -8.22
C PRO A 728 -26.85 78.79 -9.07
N HIS A 729 -25.71 78.13 -9.28
CA HIS A 729 -24.84 78.48 -10.40
C HIS A 729 -24.13 77.27 -11.00
N GLU A 730 -24.49 76.99 -12.27
CA GLU A 730 -23.73 76.20 -13.24
C GLU A 730 -22.39 76.87 -13.57
N GLY A 731 -21.41 76.07 -14.02
CA GLY A 731 -20.31 76.58 -14.83
C GLY A 731 -19.03 75.74 -14.80
N ALA A 732 -18.94 74.75 -15.70
CA ALA A 732 -17.65 74.24 -16.20
C ALA A 732 -16.96 75.33 -17.06
N PRO A 733 -15.64 75.27 -17.34
CA PRO A 733 -15.12 74.32 -18.33
C PRO A 733 -13.67 73.81 -18.09
N ALA A 734 -13.32 72.81 -18.92
CA ALA A 734 -12.02 72.13 -19.13
C ALA A 734 -11.68 70.97 -18.19
#